data_AF-A0A7C9G024-F1
#
_entry.id   AF-A0A7C9G024-F1
#
_cell.length_a   1.000
_cell.length_b   1.000
_cell.length_c   1.000
_cell.angle_alpha   90.00
_cell.angle_beta   90.00
_cell.angle_gamma   90.00
#
_symmetry.space_group_name_H-M   'P 1'
#
loop_
_entity.id
_entity.type
_entity.pdbx_description
1 polymer ?
#
loop_
_entity_poly.entity_id
_entity_poly.type
_entity_poly.pdbx_seq_one_letter_code
_entity_poly.pdbx_strand_id
1 'polypeptide(L)'
;MKKLLSVLLLFAFCFPMARGQTTVTFPPGKLASEAYVRSYVDSVLKAAPVVKLPPVIPSTPEEPVLLPCKAGPEIRSISNVTEQSLVVVFHGEKVFGLDFQISQSGTPRRTGQIEPESNTLTIGYETLSPGTYTLRLIGNTCQGTSEPKEFTIPKSVGETLPSAPTPIPDRTLGPQYTYVGRTDTTYLDIVLTPTDNGYLITDRANFSLRAGYEYWYAINNTIVKSATPLKDYGYASRSGVLSITKHHFISGLDYSARWNTSEPGNTWYNPNASYSWGQRSDVGGQSIILLNSDDDVAGDLAWLDITPAWYQGDHTMSWPYRAPANTVASGKMLGYNASVAGISSKLRQSRGETHITDTSLPLSQQLGRVVGCRVLGITTTTGTRDYYRAAADRWPLHGAAAFETNEGEVWLPHGSTQVRQIMERLTERYKQAGYPYFLSPDYGGYGFITKPIWEADHRWKYSASGPELILRDEYFRSYGGTINTVNVKNYGSDPVDFGRSIYNRLSHYEIIKRAGYKAIGFTWNFLEIFQQGYAPGFAWQNQISGNTVLTSSLAVLPYEEAVTDGFVSMWYGDGLWVWDGQSTRNRDATTLNLSYNPAKTTLNGLRIRQDRTAFEGEFQPEPDAALDGFYVGAVTLAGQCQATEGGQRRYLPFSIDGKYYSTEADGSDVLTANREKRGICQVRVKGNQATVFFLDPYAGLEWRNFSVSIGGKTFTGKVFGKRPHVANIAL
;
A
#
# COMPACT_ATOMS: atom_id res chain seq x y z
N MET A 1 31.48 -16.04 -34.82
CA MET A 1 30.63 -15.32 -35.80
C MET A 1 30.15 -16.17 -36.99
N LYS A 2 30.98 -17.03 -37.62
CA LYS A 2 30.54 -17.84 -38.78
C LYS A 2 29.40 -18.85 -38.51
N LYS A 3 29.27 -19.40 -37.29
CA LYS A 3 28.20 -20.36 -36.96
C LYS A 3 26.81 -19.72 -36.71
N LEU A 4 26.75 -18.42 -36.40
CA LEU A 4 25.47 -17.72 -36.23
C LEU A 4 24.83 -17.36 -37.58
N LEU A 5 25.67 -17.06 -38.59
CA LEU A 5 25.21 -16.71 -39.94
C LEU A 5 24.62 -17.92 -40.68
N SER A 6 25.14 -19.12 -40.43
CA SER A 6 24.61 -20.36 -41.04
C SER A 6 23.24 -20.78 -40.48
N VAL A 7 22.96 -20.47 -39.20
CA VAL A 7 21.65 -20.77 -38.58
C VAL A 7 20.58 -19.77 -39.04
N LEU A 8 20.94 -18.50 -39.24
CA LEU A 8 20.04 -17.49 -39.82
C LEU A 8 19.71 -17.74 -41.30
N LEU A 9 20.66 -18.28 -42.08
CA LEU A 9 20.42 -18.64 -43.48
C LEU A 9 19.55 -19.90 -43.63
N LEU A 10 19.61 -20.86 -42.70
CA LEU A 10 18.71 -22.03 -42.73
C LEU A 10 17.26 -21.65 -42.38
N PHE A 11 17.03 -20.68 -41.49
CA PHE A 11 15.69 -20.22 -41.16
C PHE A 11 15.00 -19.46 -42.30
N ALA A 12 15.75 -18.93 -43.26
CA ALA A 12 15.19 -18.20 -44.41
C ALA A 12 14.70 -19.11 -45.55
N PHE A 13 15.13 -20.37 -45.62
CA PHE A 13 14.84 -21.26 -46.75
C PHE A 13 13.83 -22.39 -46.46
N CYS A 14 13.42 -22.61 -45.20
CA CYS A 14 12.59 -23.76 -44.82
C CYS A 14 11.09 -23.47 -44.62
N PHE A 15 10.62 -22.23 -44.86
CA PHE A 15 9.18 -21.93 -44.84
C PHE A 15 8.72 -21.39 -46.20
N PRO A 16 8.08 -22.20 -47.06
CA PRO A 16 7.22 -21.63 -48.09
C PRO A 16 6.01 -21.05 -47.35
N MET A 17 6.06 -19.76 -47.03
CA MET A 17 4.84 -19.01 -46.75
C MET A 17 4.00 -19.05 -48.02
N ALA A 18 3.03 -19.96 -48.09
CA ALA A 18 1.93 -19.88 -49.04
C ALA A 18 1.09 -18.63 -48.69
N ARG A 19 1.60 -17.45 -49.07
CA ARG A 19 0.78 -16.24 -49.15
C ARG A 19 -0.02 -16.38 -50.43
N GLY A 20 -1.31 -16.69 -50.30
CA GLY A 20 -2.28 -16.45 -51.37
C GLY A 20 -2.34 -14.94 -51.62
N GLN A 21 -1.42 -14.42 -52.44
CA GLN A 21 -1.40 -13.02 -52.78
C GLN A 21 -2.26 -12.83 -54.03
N THR A 22 -3.48 -12.32 -53.83
CA THR A 22 -4.32 -11.84 -54.94
C THR A 22 -3.90 -10.42 -55.29
N THR A 23 -3.65 -10.17 -56.57
CA THR A 23 -3.35 -8.82 -57.08
C THR A 23 -4.66 -8.16 -57.49
N VAL A 24 -4.99 -7.03 -56.85
CA VAL A 24 -6.18 -6.22 -57.20
C VAL A 24 -5.74 -5.09 -58.11
N THR A 25 -6.24 -5.06 -59.34
CA THR A 25 -5.90 -4.03 -60.32
C THR A 25 -7.05 -3.02 -60.41
N PHE A 26 -6.80 -1.76 -60.03
CA PHE A 26 -7.78 -0.69 -60.18
C PHE A 26 -7.63 0.00 -61.54
N PRO A 27 -8.74 0.36 -62.22
CA PRO A 27 -8.67 1.16 -63.44
C PRO A 27 -8.12 2.56 -63.13
N PRO A 28 -7.27 3.15 -64.00
CA PRO A 28 -6.65 4.44 -63.72
C PRO A 28 -7.68 5.57 -63.54
N GLY A 29 -7.49 6.40 -62.50
CA GLY A 29 -8.19 7.68 -62.34
C GLY A 29 -9.51 7.67 -61.56
N LYS A 30 -9.89 6.58 -60.89
CA LYS A 30 -11.05 6.57 -59.97
C LYS A 30 -10.76 5.77 -58.69
N LEU A 31 -11.24 6.27 -57.55
CA LEU A 31 -11.28 5.53 -56.28
C LEU A 31 -12.31 4.41 -56.39
N ALA A 32 -11.97 3.21 -55.94
CA ALA A 32 -12.88 2.06 -55.98
C ALA A 32 -14.10 2.29 -55.07
N SER A 33 -15.30 2.08 -55.61
CA SER A 33 -16.52 2.11 -54.80
C SER A 33 -16.63 0.83 -53.96
N GLU A 34 -17.32 0.92 -52.82
CA GLU A 34 -17.58 -0.23 -51.94
C GLU A 34 -18.25 -1.39 -52.70
N ALA A 35 -19.17 -1.07 -53.62
CA ALA A 35 -19.84 -2.06 -54.45
C ALA A 35 -18.86 -2.84 -55.36
N TYR A 36 -17.85 -2.16 -55.93
CA TYR A 36 -16.83 -2.81 -56.75
C TYR A 36 -15.97 -3.76 -55.92
N VAL A 37 -15.55 -3.33 -54.72
CA VAL A 37 -14.74 -4.15 -53.82
C VAL A 37 -15.52 -5.40 -53.39
N ARG A 38 -16.80 -5.23 -53.02
CA ARG A 38 -17.67 -6.35 -52.59
C ARG A 38 -17.88 -7.35 -53.74
N SER A 39 -18.17 -6.87 -54.95
CA SER A 39 -18.32 -7.73 -56.13
C SER A 39 -17.03 -8.49 -56.48
N TYR A 40 -15.86 -7.87 -56.30
CA TYR A 40 -14.58 -8.52 -56.58
C TYR A 40 -14.31 -9.64 -55.57
N VAL A 41 -14.51 -9.38 -54.27
CA VAL A 41 -14.36 -10.39 -53.20
C VAL A 41 -15.29 -11.58 -53.42
N ASP A 42 -16.56 -11.34 -53.74
CA ASP A 42 -17.53 -12.42 -54.00
C ASP A 42 -17.13 -13.28 -55.21
N SER A 43 -16.50 -12.68 -56.23
CA SER A 43 -16.03 -13.40 -57.42
C SER A 43 -14.85 -14.32 -57.12
N VAL A 44 -13.93 -13.89 -56.24
CA VAL A 44 -12.78 -14.69 -55.82
C VAL A 44 -13.24 -15.87 -54.95
N LEU A 45 -14.24 -15.65 -54.10
CA LEU A 45 -14.78 -16.71 -53.22
C LEU A 45 -15.61 -17.75 -53.99
N LYS A 46 -16.30 -17.36 -55.07
CA LYS A 46 -17.09 -18.30 -55.90
C LYS A 46 -16.26 -19.14 -56.88
N ALA A 47 -15.00 -18.77 -57.13
CA ALA A 47 -14.13 -19.47 -58.08
C ALA A 47 -13.34 -20.65 -57.47
N ALA A 48 -13.53 -20.96 -56.17
CA ALA A 48 -12.89 -22.13 -55.56
C ALA A 48 -13.47 -23.44 -56.15
N PRO A 49 -12.63 -24.36 -56.67
CA PRO A 49 -13.11 -25.57 -57.33
C PRO A 49 -13.79 -26.51 -56.32
N VAL A 50 -15.04 -26.84 -56.60
CA VAL A 50 -15.77 -27.90 -55.88
C VAL A 50 -15.17 -29.24 -56.26
N VAL A 51 -14.41 -29.83 -55.34
CA VAL A 51 -13.93 -31.22 -55.47
C VAL A 51 -15.14 -32.16 -55.36
N LYS A 52 -15.55 -32.76 -56.48
CA LYS A 52 -16.50 -33.89 -56.47
C LYS A 52 -15.77 -35.16 -56.04
N LEU A 53 -16.12 -35.70 -54.87
CA LEU A 53 -15.66 -37.02 -54.43
C LEU A 53 -16.53 -38.14 -55.03
N PRO A 54 -15.96 -39.33 -55.31
CA PRO A 54 -16.68 -40.49 -55.83
C PRO A 54 -17.63 -41.12 -54.78
N PRO A 55 -18.60 -41.95 -55.20
CA PRO A 55 -19.64 -42.48 -54.30
C PRO A 55 -19.05 -43.50 -53.32
N VAL A 56 -19.25 -43.25 -52.02
CA VAL A 56 -18.83 -44.13 -50.92
C VAL A 56 -19.94 -45.15 -50.63
N ILE A 57 -19.55 -46.42 -50.69
CA ILE A 57 -20.31 -47.60 -50.25
C ILE A 57 -20.39 -47.55 -48.71
N PRO A 58 -21.54 -47.84 -48.06
CA PRO A 58 -21.69 -47.70 -46.62
C PRO A 58 -20.84 -48.74 -45.87
N SER A 59 -19.64 -48.34 -45.45
CA SER A 59 -18.88 -49.01 -44.41
C SER A 59 -19.33 -48.48 -43.04
N THR A 60 -19.42 -49.40 -42.10
CA THR A 60 -19.67 -49.24 -40.66
C THR A 60 -19.07 -47.93 -40.12
N PRO A 61 -19.79 -47.14 -39.30
CA PRO A 61 -19.29 -45.85 -38.83
C PRO A 61 -17.97 -46.02 -38.07
N GLU A 62 -16.87 -45.57 -38.67
CA GLU A 62 -15.61 -45.36 -37.95
C GLU A 62 -15.85 -44.26 -36.92
N GLU A 63 -15.69 -44.59 -35.65
CA GLU A 63 -15.71 -43.60 -34.57
C GLU A 63 -14.67 -42.51 -34.88
N PRO A 64 -15.00 -41.22 -34.68
CA PRO A 64 -14.08 -40.13 -34.93
C PRO A 64 -12.83 -40.30 -34.05
N VAL A 65 -11.68 -40.55 -34.70
CA VAL A 65 -10.40 -40.65 -34.01
C VAL A 65 -9.99 -39.27 -33.52
N LEU A 66 -10.09 -39.05 -32.21
CA LEU A 66 -9.62 -37.82 -31.55
C LEU A 66 -8.09 -37.68 -31.68
N LEU A 67 -7.59 -36.49 -32.00
CA LEU A 67 -6.15 -36.20 -32.01
C LEU A 67 -5.62 -35.94 -30.59
N PRO A 68 -4.34 -36.22 -30.27
CA PRO A 68 -3.75 -35.83 -28.99
C PRO A 68 -3.90 -34.34 -28.66
N CYS A 69 -4.15 -34.01 -27.39
CA CYS A 69 -4.24 -32.63 -26.95
C CYS A 69 -2.89 -31.91 -27.13
N LYS A 70 -2.91 -30.65 -27.57
CA LYS A 70 -1.67 -29.87 -27.79
C LYS A 70 -0.93 -29.62 -26.48
N ALA A 71 -1.67 -29.34 -25.41
CA ALA A 71 -1.19 -29.33 -24.03
C ALA A 71 -2.37 -29.58 -23.08
N GLY A 72 -2.10 -30.24 -21.94
CA GLY A 72 -3.11 -30.57 -20.93
C GLY A 72 -4.09 -31.68 -21.34
N PRO A 73 -5.19 -31.88 -20.59
CA PRO A 73 -5.57 -31.12 -19.39
C PRO A 73 -4.66 -31.43 -18.18
N GLU A 74 -4.26 -30.40 -17.44
CA GLU A 74 -3.48 -30.50 -16.19
C GLU A 74 -4.14 -29.71 -15.06
N ILE A 75 -4.43 -30.35 -13.92
CA ILE A 75 -5.09 -29.70 -12.78
C ILE A 75 -4.07 -28.89 -11.95
N ARG A 76 -4.18 -27.56 -11.96
CA ARG A 76 -3.33 -26.65 -11.17
C ARG A 76 -3.77 -26.55 -9.72
N SER A 77 -5.06 -26.38 -9.44
CA SER A 77 -5.61 -26.33 -8.08
C SER A 77 -7.09 -26.75 -8.02
N ILE A 78 -7.52 -27.18 -6.84
CA ILE A 78 -8.93 -27.44 -6.50
C ILE A 78 -9.25 -26.58 -5.27
N SER A 79 -10.40 -25.91 -5.27
CA SER A 79 -10.86 -25.00 -4.21
C SER A 79 -12.39 -25.00 -4.12
N ASN A 80 -12.96 -24.33 -3.11
CA ASN A 80 -14.41 -24.17 -2.92
C ASN A 80 -15.18 -25.50 -2.98
N VAL A 81 -14.63 -26.54 -2.35
CA VAL A 81 -15.23 -27.89 -2.32
C VAL A 81 -16.44 -27.89 -1.41
N THR A 82 -17.59 -28.31 -1.94
CA THR A 82 -18.83 -28.57 -1.23
C THR A 82 -19.27 -30.02 -1.49
N GLU A 83 -20.38 -30.43 -0.86
CA GLU A 83 -20.99 -31.74 -1.13
C GLU A 83 -21.48 -31.86 -2.59
N GLN A 84 -21.66 -30.76 -3.33
CA GLN A 84 -22.27 -30.74 -4.68
C GLN A 84 -21.44 -30.01 -5.75
N SER A 85 -20.35 -29.34 -5.38
CA SER A 85 -19.57 -28.57 -6.34
C SER A 85 -18.12 -28.39 -5.89
N LEU A 86 -17.23 -28.15 -6.84
CA LEU A 86 -15.88 -27.66 -6.60
C LEU A 86 -15.43 -26.70 -7.71
N VAL A 87 -14.40 -25.90 -7.44
CA VAL A 87 -13.75 -25.03 -8.44
C VAL A 87 -12.36 -25.55 -8.77
N VAL A 88 -12.09 -25.76 -10.05
CA VAL A 88 -10.81 -26.26 -10.58
C VAL A 88 -10.14 -25.18 -11.40
N VAL A 89 -8.85 -24.92 -11.14
CA VAL A 89 -8.01 -24.21 -12.11
C VAL A 89 -7.23 -25.27 -12.89
N PHE A 90 -7.33 -25.28 -14.21
CA PHE A 90 -6.61 -26.21 -15.06
C PHE A 90 -5.79 -25.49 -16.12
N HIS A 91 -4.82 -26.19 -16.70
CA HIS A 91 -4.07 -25.76 -17.86
C HIS A 91 -4.36 -26.70 -19.03
N GLY A 92 -4.63 -26.12 -20.20
CA GLY A 92 -4.79 -26.84 -21.45
C GLY A 92 -4.71 -25.89 -22.64
N GLU A 93 -4.23 -26.39 -23.78
CA GLU A 93 -4.20 -25.65 -25.03
C GLU A 93 -5.10 -26.33 -26.07
N LYS A 94 -6.13 -25.62 -26.54
CA LYS A 94 -7.17 -26.13 -27.46
C LYS A 94 -7.94 -27.34 -26.93
N VAL A 95 -8.21 -27.37 -25.63
CA VAL A 95 -9.08 -28.35 -24.98
C VAL A 95 -10.47 -27.74 -24.88
N PHE A 96 -11.33 -28.05 -25.85
CA PHE A 96 -12.67 -27.44 -25.98
C PHE A 96 -13.78 -28.24 -25.32
N GLY A 97 -13.51 -29.50 -24.98
CA GLY A 97 -14.41 -30.32 -24.18
C GLY A 97 -13.63 -31.28 -23.28
N LEU A 98 -14.18 -31.47 -22.08
CA LEU A 98 -13.66 -32.29 -21.01
C LEU A 98 -14.75 -33.20 -20.46
N ASP A 99 -14.40 -34.44 -20.17
CA ASP A 99 -15.10 -35.26 -19.20
C ASP A 99 -14.38 -35.14 -17.85
N PHE A 100 -15.13 -35.00 -16.75
CA PHE A 100 -14.58 -35.11 -15.40
C PHE A 100 -14.96 -36.46 -14.79
N GLN A 101 -14.07 -37.00 -13.96
CA GLN A 101 -14.31 -38.18 -13.16
C GLN A 101 -13.87 -37.92 -11.72
N ILE A 102 -14.81 -38.07 -10.79
CA ILE A 102 -14.55 -38.04 -9.34
C ILE A 102 -14.60 -39.47 -8.84
N SER A 103 -13.51 -39.93 -8.24
CA SER A 103 -13.35 -41.29 -7.73
C SER A 103 -13.09 -41.31 -6.23
N GLN A 104 -13.50 -42.39 -5.57
CA GLN A 104 -13.17 -42.66 -4.17
C GLN A 104 -12.57 -44.06 -4.11
N SER A 105 -11.36 -44.17 -3.55
CA SER A 105 -10.62 -45.45 -3.49
C SER A 105 -10.54 -46.14 -4.87
N GLY A 106 -10.29 -45.36 -5.93
CA GLY A 106 -10.19 -45.84 -7.31
C GLY A 106 -11.52 -46.16 -8.01
N THR A 107 -12.66 -46.12 -7.31
CA THR A 107 -13.98 -46.37 -7.91
C THR A 107 -14.63 -45.05 -8.33
N PRO A 108 -15.05 -44.87 -9.60
CA PRO A 108 -15.79 -43.68 -10.03
C PRO A 108 -17.09 -43.51 -9.26
N ARG A 109 -17.27 -42.33 -8.65
CA ARG A 109 -18.48 -41.92 -7.94
C ARG A 109 -19.33 -40.96 -8.75
N ARG A 110 -18.69 -40.06 -9.51
CA ARG A 110 -19.36 -39.09 -10.39
C ARG A 110 -18.58 -38.95 -11.68
N THR A 111 -19.30 -38.76 -12.77
CA THR A 111 -18.77 -38.41 -14.08
C THR A 111 -19.66 -37.36 -14.72
N GLY A 112 -19.11 -36.50 -15.56
CA GLY A 112 -19.90 -35.56 -16.35
C GLY A 112 -19.06 -34.89 -17.43
N GLN A 113 -19.71 -34.12 -18.30
CA GLN A 113 -19.07 -33.42 -19.40
C GLN A 113 -19.12 -31.91 -19.16
N ILE A 114 -18.07 -31.20 -19.56
CA ILE A 114 -17.92 -29.75 -19.42
C ILE A 114 -17.25 -29.22 -20.69
N GLU A 115 -17.76 -28.10 -21.21
CA GLU A 115 -17.13 -27.30 -22.26
C GLU A 115 -16.43 -26.10 -21.60
N PRO A 116 -15.08 -26.07 -21.52
CA PRO A 116 -14.36 -24.98 -20.86
C PRO A 116 -14.50 -23.65 -21.59
N GLU A 117 -15.13 -22.66 -20.95
CA GLU A 117 -15.11 -21.26 -21.40
C GLU A 117 -13.92 -20.47 -20.85
N SER A 118 -13.30 -20.96 -19.76
CA SER A 118 -12.13 -20.37 -19.11
C SER A 118 -11.23 -21.45 -18.52
N ASN A 119 -10.05 -21.06 -18.01
CA ASN A 119 -9.15 -21.97 -17.28
C ASN A 119 -9.61 -22.26 -15.84
N THR A 120 -10.72 -21.65 -15.39
CA THR A 120 -11.35 -21.87 -14.09
C THR A 120 -12.71 -22.51 -14.29
N LEU A 121 -12.84 -23.77 -13.90
CA LEU A 121 -14.05 -24.59 -14.07
C LEU A 121 -14.80 -24.70 -12.75
N THR A 122 -16.11 -24.46 -12.78
CA THR A 122 -17.00 -24.86 -11.68
C THR A 122 -17.60 -26.21 -12.05
N ILE A 123 -17.21 -27.27 -11.33
CA ILE A 123 -17.72 -28.63 -11.55
C ILE A 123 -18.84 -28.87 -10.56
N GLY A 124 -20.07 -28.96 -11.05
CA GLY A 124 -21.23 -29.44 -10.29
C GLY A 124 -21.38 -30.96 -10.39
N TYR A 125 -21.78 -31.61 -9.31
CA TYR A 125 -22.04 -33.04 -9.23
C TYR A 125 -23.15 -33.35 -8.22
N GLU A 126 -23.78 -34.52 -8.33
CA GLU A 126 -24.73 -34.97 -7.30
C GLU A 126 -24.05 -35.11 -5.95
N THR A 127 -24.78 -34.80 -4.87
CA THR A 127 -24.30 -34.83 -3.48
C THR A 127 -23.41 -36.04 -3.21
N LEU A 128 -22.19 -35.76 -2.75
CA LEU A 128 -21.21 -36.74 -2.28
C LEU A 128 -21.09 -36.62 -0.77
N SER A 129 -21.01 -37.77 -0.09
CA SER A 129 -20.80 -37.80 1.36
C SER A 129 -19.44 -37.18 1.73
N PRO A 130 -19.28 -36.71 2.98
CA PRO A 130 -17.98 -36.28 3.48
C PRO A 130 -16.90 -37.36 3.33
N GLY A 131 -15.71 -36.98 2.87
CA GLY A 131 -14.61 -37.90 2.62
C GLY A 131 -13.58 -37.38 1.62
N THR A 132 -12.53 -38.17 1.40
CA THR A 132 -11.46 -37.87 0.44
C THR A 132 -11.76 -38.51 -0.92
N TYR A 133 -11.57 -37.73 -1.99
CA TYR A 133 -11.86 -38.08 -3.37
C TYR A 133 -10.70 -37.67 -4.29
N THR A 134 -10.64 -38.24 -5.48
CA THR A 134 -9.73 -37.80 -6.54
C THR A 134 -10.51 -37.31 -7.74
N LEU A 135 -10.10 -36.16 -8.30
CA LEU A 135 -10.63 -35.61 -9.53
C LEU A 135 -9.65 -35.88 -10.68
N ARG A 136 -10.16 -36.30 -11.82
CA ARG A 136 -9.44 -36.42 -13.10
C ARG A 136 -10.23 -35.72 -14.21
N LEU A 137 -9.52 -34.99 -15.08
CA LEU A 137 -10.06 -34.37 -16.30
C LEU A 137 -9.58 -35.17 -17.51
N ILE A 138 -10.47 -35.46 -18.46
CA ILE A 138 -10.22 -36.26 -19.66
C ILE A 138 -10.68 -35.42 -20.85
N GLY A 139 -9.82 -35.17 -21.84
CA GLY A 139 -10.21 -34.50 -23.07
C GLY A 139 -11.19 -35.35 -23.89
N ASN A 140 -12.31 -34.77 -24.30
CA ASN A 140 -13.28 -35.42 -25.19
C ASN A 140 -13.31 -34.79 -26.60
N THR A 141 -12.65 -33.64 -26.78
CA THR A 141 -12.35 -33.04 -28.10
C THR A 141 -10.92 -33.33 -28.58
N CYS A 142 -10.08 -33.91 -27.72
CA CYS A 142 -8.71 -34.34 -28.00
C CYS A 142 -8.30 -35.44 -27.01
N GLN A 143 -7.34 -36.30 -27.36
CA GLN A 143 -6.83 -37.35 -26.47
C GLN A 143 -5.84 -36.75 -25.47
N GLY A 144 -6.25 -36.65 -24.20
CA GLY A 144 -5.40 -36.21 -23.10
C GLY A 144 -6.09 -36.43 -21.76
N THR A 145 -5.34 -36.71 -20.71
CA THR A 145 -5.88 -37.00 -19.37
C THR A 145 -4.99 -36.36 -18.31
N SER A 146 -5.60 -35.74 -17.30
CA SER A 146 -4.86 -35.18 -16.18
C SER A 146 -4.41 -36.27 -15.21
N GLU A 147 -3.34 -36.02 -14.47
CA GLU A 147 -3.07 -36.78 -13.25
C GLU A 147 -4.23 -36.61 -12.25
N PRO A 148 -4.62 -37.65 -11.49
CA PRO A 148 -5.62 -37.52 -10.44
C PRO A 148 -5.16 -36.54 -9.38
N LYS A 149 -6.03 -35.61 -8.97
CA LYS A 149 -5.75 -34.67 -7.89
C LYS A 149 -6.73 -34.87 -6.73
N GLU A 150 -6.19 -35.05 -5.54
CA GLU A 150 -6.97 -35.29 -4.32
C GLU A 150 -7.69 -34.02 -3.83
N PHE A 151 -8.89 -34.20 -3.29
CA PHE A 151 -9.64 -33.19 -2.56
C PHE A 151 -10.53 -33.84 -1.48
N THR A 152 -10.95 -33.06 -0.48
CA THR A 152 -11.77 -33.55 0.63
C THR A 152 -13.07 -32.78 0.73
N ILE A 153 -14.20 -33.50 0.78
CA ILE A 153 -15.50 -32.92 1.11
C ILE A 153 -15.62 -32.89 2.63
N PRO A 154 -15.79 -31.71 3.25
CA PRO A 154 -15.84 -31.59 4.70
C PRO A 154 -17.12 -32.23 5.26
N LYS A 155 -17.07 -32.71 6.50
CA LYS A 155 -18.27 -33.18 7.21
C LYS A 155 -19.18 -31.97 7.48
N SER A 156 -20.42 -32.01 7.00
CA SER A 156 -21.44 -30.99 7.29
C SER A 156 -21.59 -30.85 8.81
N VAL A 157 -21.26 -29.67 9.33
CA VAL A 157 -21.27 -29.37 10.77
C VAL A 157 -22.72 -29.10 11.19
N GLY A 158 -23.47 -30.19 11.38
CA GLY A 158 -24.90 -30.16 11.76
C GLY A 158 -25.35 -31.27 12.72
N GLU A 159 -24.50 -32.24 13.06
CA GLU A 159 -24.79 -33.18 14.16
C GLU A 159 -24.34 -32.57 15.49
N THR A 160 -25.31 -32.22 16.32
CA THR A 160 -25.17 -31.61 17.64
C THR A 160 -24.31 -32.45 18.59
N LEU A 161 -23.16 -31.92 19.01
CA LEU A 161 -22.45 -32.36 20.22
C LEU A 161 -22.97 -31.59 21.45
N PRO A 162 -22.99 -32.23 22.64
CA PRO A 162 -23.59 -31.67 23.85
C PRO A 162 -22.74 -30.53 24.44
N SER A 163 -23.46 -29.51 24.92
CA SER A 163 -23.10 -28.44 25.86
C SER A 163 -21.68 -27.86 25.81
N ALA A 164 -21.64 -26.57 25.41
CA ALA A 164 -20.48 -25.71 25.32
C ALA A 164 -19.49 -25.80 26.50
N PRO A 165 -18.18 -25.83 26.25
CA PRO A 165 -17.20 -25.56 27.29
C PRO A 165 -17.20 -24.07 27.62
N THR A 166 -17.05 -23.82 28.92
CA THR A 166 -16.87 -22.57 29.63
C THR A 166 -15.93 -21.59 28.92
N PRO A 167 -16.11 -20.26 29.02
CA PRO A 167 -15.23 -19.28 28.41
C PRO A 167 -13.78 -19.48 28.88
N ILE A 168 -12.89 -19.80 27.94
CA ILE A 168 -11.45 -19.86 28.19
C ILE A 168 -10.94 -18.40 28.29
N PRO A 169 -10.20 -18.02 29.35
CA PRO A 169 -9.65 -16.69 29.47
C PRO A 169 -8.58 -16.42 28.40
N ASP A 170 -8.50 -15.14 28.07
CA ASP A 170 -7.69 -14.47 27.06
C ASP A 170 -6.17 -14.73 27.14
N ARG A 171 -5.51 -14.60 25.98
CA ARG A 171 -4.11 -14.13 25.78
C ARG A 171 -2.88 -15.02 26.07
N THR A 172 -2.91 -16.28 25.68
CA THR A 172 -1.66 -16.99 25.32
C THR A 172 -1.85 -17.71 23.99
N LEU A 173 -1.82 -16.93 22.91
CA LEU A 173 -1.59 -17.48 21.58
C LEU A 173 -0.24 -18.20 21.63
N GLY A 174 -0.20 -19.48 21.26
CA GLY A 174 1.07 -20.21 21.15
C GLY A 174 2.04 -19.51 20.20
N PRO A 175 3.32 -19.92 20.15
CA PRO A 175 4.42 -19.26 19.41
C PRO A 175 4.26 -19.15 17.87
N GLN A 176 3.08 -19.41 17.32
CA GLN A 176 2.86 -19.70 15.90
C GLN A 176 2.29 -18.53 15.07
N TYR A 177 1.97 -17.37 15.65
CA TYR A 177 1.58 -16.16 14.91
C TYR A 177 1.54 -14.90 15.79
N THR A 178 1.75 -13.74 15.17
CA THR A 178 1.70 -12.42 15.82
C THR A 178 0.68 -11.52 15.12
N TYR A 179 -0.22 -10.91 15.89
CA TYR A 179 -1.09 -9.86 15.36
C TYR A 179 -0.26 -8.59 15.14
N VAL A 180 -0.27 -8.09 13.90
CA VAL A 180 0.34 -6.80 13.53
C VAL A 180 -0.68 -5.66 13.59
N GLY A 181 -1.93 -5.98 13.32
CA GLY A 181 -3.05 -5.07 13.43
C GLY A 181 -4.29 -5.91 13.62
N ARG A 182 -5.21 -5.47 14.46
CA ARG A 182 -6.45 -6.19 14.71
C ARG A 182 -7.52 -5.20 15.06
N THR A 183 -8.49 -5.02 14.18
CA THR A 183 -9.67 -4.19 14.40
C THR A 183 -10.57 -4.66 15.54
N ASP A 184 -11.64 -3.90 15.81
CA ASP A 184 -12.55 -4.18 16.91
C ASP A 184 -13.14 -5.57 16.70
N THR A 185 -12.96 -6.43 17.71
CA THR A 185 -13.47 -7.79 17.69
C THR A 185 -15.00 -7.84 17.64
N THR A 186 -15.67 -6.72 17.93
CA THR A 186 -17.10 -6.56 17.69
C THR A 186 -17.42 -6.68 16.22
N TYR A 187 -16.55 -6.19 15.32
CA TYR A 187 -16.78 -6.15 13.88
C TYR A 187 -16.02 -7.25 13.12
N LEU A 188 -14.78 -7.57 13.48
CA LEU A 188 -13.98 -8.65 12.90
C LEU A 188 -13.08 -9.28 13.97
N ASP A 189 -13.39 -10.52 14.36
CA ASP A 189 -12.67 -11.29 15.38
C ASP A 189 -12.11 -12.57 14.76
N ILE A 190 -10.94 -12.45 14.15
CA ILE A 190 -10.29 -13.57 13.49
C ILE A 190 -9.71 -14.54 14.52
N VAL A 191 -10.00 -15.82 14.30
CA VAL A 191 -9.33 -16.97 14.92
C VAL A 191 -8.70 -17.78 13.82
N LEU A 192 -7.42 -18.10 14.02
CA LEU A 192 -6.66 -18.97 13.13
C LEU A 192 -6.48 -20.33 13.80
N THR A 193 -7.06 -21.36 13.20
CA THR A 193 -6.85 -22.75 13.62
C THR A 193 -5.83 -23.39 12.66
N PRO A 194 -4.63 -23.79 13.12
CA PRO A 194 -3.64 -24.42 12.25
C PRO A 194 -4.17 -25.72 11.61
N THR A 195 -3.77 -25.98 10.37
CA THR A 195 -4.00 -27.23 9.64
C THR A 195 -2.72 -27.69 8.97
N ASP A 196 -2.65 -28.95 8.51
CA ASP A 196 -1.50 -29.50 7.78
C ASP A 196 -1.01 -28.61 6.63
N ASN A 197 -1.92 -27.88 5.98
CA ASN A 197 -1.63 -27.06 4.80
C ASN A 197 -1.80 -25.55 4.99
N GLY A 198 -1.96 -25.05 6.22
CA GLY A 198 -2.20 -23.61 6.45
C GLY A 198 -3.00 -23.32 7.71
N TYR A 199 -4.00 -22.46 7.60
CA TYR A 199 -4.92 -22.11 8.69
C TYR A 199 -6.38 -22.18 8.24
N LEU A 200 -7.28 -22.48 9.16
CA LEU A 200 -8.69 -22.17 9.04
C LEU A 200 -8.94 -20.81 9.67
N ILE A 201 -9.53 -19.91 8.91
CA ILE A 201 -9.88 -18.55 9.33
C ILE A 201 -11.35 -18.54 9.75
N THR A 202 -11.60 -18.22 11.01
CA THR A 202 -12.96 -18.05 11.55
C THR A 202 -13.11 -16.65 12.10
N ASP A 203 -14.09 -15.91 11.60
CA ASP A 203 -14.53 -14.65 12.16
C ASP A 203 -15.63 -14.91 13.20
N ARG A 204 -15.31 -14.69 14.48
CA ARG A 204 -16.25 -14.83 15.60
C ARG A 204 -17.04 -13.54 15.88
N ALA A 205 -16.78 -12.46 15.15
CA ALA A 205 -17.45 -11.20 15.39
C ALA A 205 -18.95 -11.34 15.16
N ASN A 206 -19.73 -11.02 16.18
CA ASN A 206 -21.18 -11.09 16.16
C ASN A 206 -21.80 -9.75 15.77
N PHE A 207 -21.36 -9.18 14.64
CA PHE A 207 -21.97 -7.97 14.10
C PHE A 207 -23.00 -8.33 13.04
N SER A 208 -24.26 -8.00 13.28
CA SER A 208 -25.35 -8.39 12.39
C SER A 208 -25.27 -7.73 11.02
N LEU A 209 -25.47 -8.54 9.99
CA LEU A 209 -25.60 -8.11 8.61
C LEU A 209 -26.96 -7.42 8.40
N ARG A 210 -26.97 -6.29 7.70
CA ARG A 210 -28.22 -5.63 7.30
C ARG A 210 -28.96 -6.48 6.26
N ALA A 211 -30.28 -6.46 6.28
CA ALA A 211 -31.09 -7.14 5.27
C ALA A 211 -30.73 -6.64 3.85
N GLY A 212 -30.48 -7.58 2.93
CA GLY A 212 -30.06 -7.30 1.55
C GLY A 212 -28.57 -7.02 1.38
N TYR A 213 -27.75 -7.27 2.40
CA TYR A 213 -26.30 -7.17 2.34
C TYR A 213 -25.66 -8.56 2.48
N GLU A 214 -24.36 -8.65 2.18
CA GLU A 214 -23.52 -9.80 2.43
C GLU A 214 -22.13 -9.34 2.96
N TYR A 215 -21.47 -10.20 3.72
CA TYR A 215 -20.09 -9.99 4.17
C TYR A 215 -19.13 -10.18 3.01
N TRP A 216 -18.18 -9.27 2.87
CA TRP A 216 -17.06 -9.39 1.95
C TRP A 216 -15.77 -9.38 2.75
N TYR A 217 -15.08 -10.52 2.78
CA TYR A 217 -13.75 -10.62 3.34
C TYR A 217 -12.73 -10.47 2.21
N ALA A 218 -11.92 -9.42 2.26
CA ALA A 218 -10.72 -9.36 1.43
C ALA A 218 -9.59 -10.01 2.22
N ILE A 219 -9.29 -11.26 1.88
CA ILE A 219 -8.23 -12.07 2.47
C ILE A 219 -7.04 -11.99 1.51
N ASN A 220 -6.09 -11.12 1.83
CA ASN A 220 -5.09 -10.61 0.90
C ASN A 220 -5.75 -10.10 -0.39
N ASN A 221 -5.51 -10.78 -1.52
CA ASN A 221 -6.07 -10.40 -2.83
C ASN A 221 -7.33 -11.19 -3.19
N THR A 222 -7.83 -12.04 -2.29
CA THR A 222 -9.02 -12.88 -2.54
C THR A 222 -10.23 -12.29 -1.86
N ILE A 223 -11.31 -12.06 -2.60
CA ILE A 223 -12.60 -11.66 -2.05
C ILE A 223 -13.45 -12.89 -1.77
N VAL A 224 -13.89 -13.04 -0.53
CA VAL A 224 -14.82 -14.08 -0.08
C VAL A 224 -16.14 -13.41 0.29
N LYS A 225 -17.20 -13.73 -0.43
CA LYS A 225 -18.56 -13.24 -0.16
C LYS A 225 -19.30 -14.27 0.68
N SER A 226 -20.03 -13.83 1.70
CA SER A 226 -20.74 -14.73 2.60
C SER A 226 -21.98 -14.07 3.19
N ALA A 227 -23.06 -14.83 3.36
CA ALA A 227 -24.24 -14.37 4.09
C ALA A 227 -24.08 -14.44 5.63
N THR A 228 -23.06 -15.17 6.10
CA THR A 228 -22.73 -15.34 7.52
C THR A 228 -21.29 -14.91 7.80
N PRO A 229 -20.91 -14.67 9.07
CA PRO A 229 -19.51 -14.51 9.42
C PRO A 229 -18.64 -15.65 8.85
N LEU A 230 -17.40 -15.33 8.48
CA LEU A 230 -16.47 -16.29 7.88
C LEU A 230 -16.25 -17.44 8.87
N LYS A 231 -16.38 -18.68 8.43
CA LYS A 231 -16.17 -19.85 9.30
C LYS A 231 -15.30 -20.87 8.60
N ASP A 232 -14.23 -21.25 9.28
CA ASP A 232 -13.29 -22.29 8.88
C ASP A 232 -12.77 -22.14 7.44
N TYR A 233 -12.55 -20.90 6.99
CA TYR A 233 -12.06 -20.63 5.64
C TYR A 233 -10.61 -21.07 5.51
N GLY A 234 -10.35 -22.03 4.60
CA GLY A 234 -9.01 -22.55 4.36
C GLY A 234 -8.09 -21.53 3.71
N TYR A 235 -7.05 -21.12 4.42
CA TYR A 235 -5.97 -20.29 3.93
C TYR A 235 -4.69 -21.12 3.82
N ALA A 236 -4.29 -21.43 2.59
CA ALA A 236 -3.26 -22.43 2.27
C ALA A 236 -1.80 -21.95 2.46
N SER A 237 -1.56 -20.94 3.31
CA SER A 237 -0.20 -20.53 3.67
C SER A 237 -0.01 -20.61 5.17
N ARG A 238 1.11 -21.23 5.56
CA ARG A 238 1.60 -21.26 6.95
C ARG A 238 2.53 -20.10 7.28
N SER A 239 2.83 -19.21 6.34
CA SER A 239 3.82 -18.14 6.57
C SER A 239 3.46 -16.85 5.83
N GLY A 240 4.07 -15.75 6.25
CA GLY A 240 3.91 -14.43 5.63
C GLY A 240 2.82 -13.58 6.28
N VAL A 241 2.32 -12.58 5.56
CA VAL A 241 1.27 -11.68 6.06
C VAL A 241 -0.11 -12.14 5.57
N LEU A 242 -0.99 -12.31 6.53
CA LEU A 242 -2.42 -12.47 6.34
C LEU A 242 -3.10 -11.15 6.68
N SER A 243 -3.48 -10.39 5.65
CA SER A 243 -4.36 -9.23 5.77
C SER A 243 -5.79 -9.68 5.51
N ILE A 244 -6.69 -9.38 6.44
CA ILE A 244 -8.12 -9.65 6.31
C ILE A 244 -8.84 -8.34 6.56
N THR A 245 -9.61 -7.87 5.58
CA THR A 245 -10.58 -6.78 5.81
C THR A 245 -11.99 -7.32 5.66
N LYS A 246 -12.91 -6.88 6.51
CA LYS A 246 -14.33 -7.21 6.43
C LYS A 246 -15.14 -5.99 6.00
N HIS A 247 -16.02 -6.19 5.03
CA HIS A 247 -16.93 -5.18 4.50
C HIS A 247 -18.34 -5.73 4.43
N HIS A 248 -19.32 -4.83 4.41
CA HIS A 248 -20.72 -5.18 4.15
C HIS A 248 -21.14 -4.50 2.86
N PHE A 249 -21.51 -5.31 1.87
CA PHE A 249 -21.98 -4.80 0.59
C PHE A 249 -23.38 -5.31 0.30
N ILE A 250 -24.16 -4.58 -0.49
CA ILE A 250 -25.45 -5.09 -0.99
C ILE A 250 -25.20 -6.43 -1.70
N SER A 251 -26.08 -7.40 -1.49
CA SER A 251 -25.96 -8.72 -2.13
C SER A 251 -26.00 -8.60 -3.66
N GLY A 252 -25.15 -9.38 -4.34
CA GLY A 252 -25.16 -9.46 -5.80
C GLY A 252 -24.31 -8.41 -6.52
N LEU A 253 -23.45 -7.66 -5.81
CA LEU A 253 -22.42 -6.87 -6.47
C LEU A 253 -21.32 -7.78 -7.00
N ASP A 254 -20.89 -7.59 -8.25
CA ASP A 254 -19.81 -8.40 -8.83
C ASP A 254 -18.43 -8.00 -8.27
N TYR A 255 -18.23 -6.69 -8.05
CA TYR A 255 -16.98 -6.06 -7.65
C TYR A 255 -17.26 -4.81 -6.77
N SER A 256 -16.37 -4.51 -5.84
CA SER A 256 -16.53 -3.45 -4.82
C SER A 256 -16.64 -2.03 -5.38
N ALA A 257 -16.30 -1.77 -6.64
CA ALA A 257 -16.56 -0.47 -7.27
C ALA A 257 -17.61 -0.47 -8.38
N ARG A 258 -18.43 -1.52 -8.48
CA ARG A 258 -19.67 -1.49 -9.27
C ARG A 258 -20.83 -1.30 -8.29
N TRP A 259 -21.43 -0.11 -8.27
CA TRP A 259 -22.43 0.26 -7.26
C TRP A 259 -23.87 0.15 -7.79
N ASN A 260 -24.11 -0.53 -8.91
CA ASN A 260 -25.44 -0.67 -9.50
C ASN A 260 -25.70 -2.13 -9.92
N THR A 261 -26.75 -2.73 -9.37
CA THR A 261 -27.18 -4.12 -9.64
C THR A 261 -28.20 -4.23 -10.77
N SER A 262 -28.80 -3.12 -11.22
CA SER A 262 -29.99 -3.14 -12.08
C SER A 262 -29.79 -2.60 -13.49
N GLU A 263 -28.70 -1.88 -13.81
CA GLU A 263 -28.48 -1.31 -15.15
C GLU A 263 -27.08 -1.64 -15.69
N PRO A 264 -26.94 -2.58 -16.66
CA PRO A 264 -25.67 -3.01 -17.23
C PRO A 264 -24.80 -1.94 -17.94
N GLY A 265 -25.20 -0.66 -17.96
CA GLY A 265 -24.45 0.43 -18.61
C GLY A 265 -24.32 1.71 -17.79
N ASN A 266 -24.82 1.75 -16.56
CA ASN A 266 -24.90 2.97 -15.75
C ASN A 266 -24.13 2.79 -14.44
N THR A 267 -22.84 3.14 -14.46
CA THR A 267 -21.88 2.92 -13.36
C THR A 267 -21.97 3.95 -12.22
N TRP A 268 -23.07 4.68 -12.08
CA TRP A 268 -23.19 5.69 -11.03
C TRP A 268 -23.40 5.11 -9.63
N TYR A 269 -22.96 5.90 -8.66
CA TYR A 269 -22.92 5.66 -7.22
C TYR A 269 -24.30 5.33 -6.62
N ASN A 270 -24.45 4.14 -6.04
CA ASN A 270 -25.54 3.86 -5.10
C ASN A 270 -25.04 4.15 -3.68
N PRO A 271 -25.50 5.23 -3.03
CA PRO A 271 -25.03 5.60 -1.68
C PRO A 271 -25.29 4.53 -0.61
N ASN A 272 -26.04 3.48 -0.93
CA ASN A 272 -26.32 2.37 -0.02
C ASN A 272 -25.49 1.12 -0.33
N ALA A 273 -24.60 1.08 -1.33
CA ALA A 273 -23.97 -0.20 -1.73
C ALA A 273 -23.02 -0.76 -0.67
N SER A 274 -22.46 0.08 0.21
CA SER A 274 -21.89 -0.29 1.50
C SER A 274 -22.58 0.53 2.60
N TYR A 275 -22.35 0.19 3.87
CA TYR A 275 -22.77 1.03 4.98
C TYR A 275 -21.74 1.04 6.10
N SER A 276 -21.71 2.15 6.83
CA SER A 276 -20.80 2.34 7.95
C SER A 276 -21.12 1.44 9.13
N TRP A 277 -20.09 0.85 9.72
CA TRP A 277 -20.13 -0.08 10.84
C TRP A 277 -20.33 0.66 12.17
N GLY A 278 -21.36 1.49 12.23
CA GLY A 278 -21.60 2.47 13.29
C GLY A 278 -21.37 3.91 12.81
N GLN A 279 -21.30 4.86 13.74
CA GLN A 279 -21.14 6.28 13.43
C GLN A 279 -19.75 6.67 12.85
N ARG A 280 -18.81 5.74 12.64
CA ARG A 280 -17.38 6.08 12.52
C ARG A 280 -16.55 5.40 11.41
N SER A 281 -17.06 4.51 10.57
CA SER A 281 -16.24 3.89 9.48
C SER A 281 -17.07 3.08 8.48
N ASP A 282 -16.78 3.18 7.18
CA ASP A 282 -17.34 2.31 6.12
C ASP A 282 -16.65 0.94 6.01
N VAL A 283 -15.46 0.80 6.59
CA VAL A 283 -14.72 -0.46 6.69
C VAL A 283 -15.05 -1.12 8.02
N GLY A 284 -15.50 -2.38 7.96
CA GLY A 284 -15.88 -3.20 9.13
C GLY A 284 -14.72 -3.77 9.91
N GLY A 285 -13.51 -3.39 9.53
CA GLY A 285 -12.31 -3.66 10.26
C GLY A 285 -11.27 -4.42 9.45
N GLN A 286 -10.01 -4.20 9.82
CA GLN A 286 -8.82 -4.82 9.25
C GLN A 286 -8.04 -5.57 10.34
N SER A 287 -7.68 -6.81 10.06
CA SER A 287 -6.65 -7.54 10.82
C SER A 287 -5.48 -7.86 9.91
N ILE A 288 -4.27 -7.56 10.36
CA ILE A 288 -3.01 -7.95 9.73
C ILE A 288 -2.32 -8.90 10.70
N ILE A 289 -2.06 -10.13 10.27
CA ILE A 289 -1.51 -11.20 11.10
C ILE A 289 -0.22 -11.68 10.42
N LEU A 290 0.88 -11.73 11.16
CA LEU A 290 2.10 -12.42 10.76
C LEU A 290 1.94 -13.89 11.12
N LEU A 291 1.88 -14.72 10.09
CA LEU A 291 1.76 -16.16 10.24
C LEU A 291 3.14 -16.77 10.44
N ASN A 292 3.23 -17.63 11.45
CA ASN A 292 4.44 -18.35 11.84
C ASN A 292 5.61 -17.38 12.05
N SER A 293 5.40 -16.43 12.97
CA SER A 293 6.45 -15.59 13.54
C SER A 293 7.32 -16.42 14.47
N ASP A 294 7.89 -17.50 13.94
CA ASP A 294 9.10 -18.15 14.42
C ASP A 294 10.30 -17.16 14.42
N ASP A 295 10.05 -15.85 14.52
CA ASP A 295 11.01 -14.79 14.84
C ASP A 295 11.70 -15.07 16.19
N ASP A 296 11.09 -15.89 17.05
CA ASP A 296 11.71 -16.41 18.27
C ASP A 296 12.53 -17.69 18.06
N VAL A 297 12.62 -18.25 16.84
CA VAL A 297 13.40 -19.47 16.57
C VAL A 297 14.88 -19.13 16.36
N ALA A 298 15.61 -19.10 17.48
CA ALA A 298 17.04 -19.40 17.58
C ALA A 298 17.98 -18.69 16.57
N GLY A 299 17.80 -17.38 16.36
CA GLY A 299 18.78 -16.49 15.72
C GLY A 299 19.54 -15.63 16.74
N ASP A 300 20.65 -15.02 16.31
CA ASP A 300 21.43 -14.07 17.14
C ASP A 300 20.72 -12.69 17.23
N LEU A 301 19.74 -12.41 16.37
CA LEU A 301 18.94 -11.17 16.36
C LEU A 301 17.51 -11.45 16.79
N ALA A 302 17.13 -10.90 17.95
CA ALA A 302 15.74 -10.76 18.36
C ALA A 302 15.21 -9.42 17.81
N TRP A 303 14.43 -9.47 16.72
CA TRP A 303 13.80 -8.28 16.18
C TRP A 303 12.76 -7.75 17.18
N LEU A 304 12.79 -6.44 17.39
CA LEU A 304 11.84 -5.76 18.24
C LEU A 304 10.45 -5.84 17.60
N ASP A 305 9.46 -6.18 18.42
CA ASP A 305 8.08 -6.18 17.98
C ASP A 305 7.66 -4.75 17.58
N ILE A 306 7.41 -4.58 16.29
CA ILE A 306 6.92 -3.34 15.70
C ILE A 306 5.46 -3.08 16.03
N THR A 307 4.76 -4.04 16.65
CA THR A 307 3.37 -3.94 17.05
C THR A 307 3.29 -3.95 18.57
N PRO A 308 3.30 -2.77 19.20
CA PRO A 308 3.37 -2.72 20.65
C PRO A 308 2.15 -3.41 21.27
N ALA A 309 2.30 -4.06 22.42
CA ALA A 309 1.19 -4.73 23.11
C ALA A 309 0.00 -3.80 23.45
N TRP A 310 0.25 -2.48 23.52
CA TRP A 310 -0.78 -1.45 23.69
C TRP A 310 -1.54 -1.12 22.40
N TYR A 311 -0.91 -1.34 21.24
CA TYR A 311 -1.54 -1.17 19.94
C TYR A 311 -2.41 -2.40 19.68
N GLN A 312 -3.66 -2.24 20.07
CA GLN A 312 -4.73 -3.10 19.66
C GLN A 312 -5.33 -2.32 18.50
N GLY A 313 -5.28 -2.85 17.27
CA GLY A 313 -5.81 -2.14 16.10
C GLY A 313 -7.33 -1.92 16.15
N ASP A 314 -7.95 -2.20 17.30
CA ASP A 314 -9.38 -2.26 17.59
C ASP A 314 -10.00 -0.88 17.65
N HIS A 315 -9.16 0.14 17.85
CA HIS A 315 -9.56 1.52 17.75
C HIS A 315 -8.43 2.33 17.11
N THR A 316 -8.52 2.56 15.80
CA THR A 316 -7.51 3.25 14.99
C THR A 316 -7.38 4.76 15.26
N MET A 317 -7.68 5.20 16.50
CA MET A 317 -7.33 6.51 17.07
C MET A 317 -7.12 6.44 18.59
N SER A 318 -6.76 5.27 19.13
CA SER A 318 -6.63 5.10 20.59
C SER A 318 -5.21 5.23 21.11
N TRP A 319 -4.18 5.41 20.27
CA TRP A 319 -2.83 5.67 20.77
C TRP A 319 -2.79 6.76 21.85
N PRO A 320 -3.51 7.91 21.74
CA PRO A 320 -3.39 8.93 22.75
C PRO A 320 -4.29 8.65 23.99
N TYR A 321 -4.96 7.50 24.04
CA TYR A 321 -5.63 6.97 25.24
C TYR A 321 -4.91 5.76 25.84
N ARG A 322 -4.27 4.92 25.00
CA ARG A 322 -3.74 3.60 25.38
C ARG A 322 -2.23 3.49 25.31
N ALA A 323 -1.59 4.28 24.47
CA ALA A 323 -0.15 4.20 24.33
C ALA A 323 0.55 4.66 25.63
N PRO A 324 1.80 4.24 25.85
CA PRO A 324 2.65 4.85 26.85
C PRO A 324 2.74 6.36 26.65
N ALA A 325 3.06 7.10 27.70
CA ALA A 325 3.35 8.51 27.57
C ALA A 325 4.47 8.73 26.55
N ASN A 326 4.23 9.65 25.62
CA ASN A 326 5.21 10.05 24.63
C ASN A 326 6.45 10.64 25.31
N THR A 327 7.55 9.91 25.20
CA THR A 327 8.88 10.33 25.66
C THR A 327 9.84 10.19 24.49
N VAL A 328 10.16 11.31 23.84
CA VAL A 328 11.22 11.36 22.83
C VAL A 328 12.56 11.69 23.48
N ALA A 329 13.64 11.21 22.88
CA ALA A 329 14.98 11.50 23.38
C ALA A 329 15.30 13.00 23.38
N SER A 330 16.21 13.42 24.27
CA SER A 330 16.62 14.83 24.35
C SER A 330 17.14 15.35 23.01
N GLY A 331 16.68 16.54 22.62
CA GLY A 331 17.00 17.14 21.32
C GLY A 331 16.13 16.68 20.15
N LYS A 332 15.24 15.70 20.36
CA LYS A 332 14.21 15.30 19.39
C LYS A 332 12.92 16.09 19.57
N MET A 333 12.08 16.12 18.55
CA MET A 333 10.77 16.75 18.57
C MET A 333 9.70 15.80 18.05
N LEU A 334 8.53 15.77 18.67
CA LEU A 334 7.35 15.12 18.11
C LEU A 334 6.16 16.06 18.20
N GLY A 335 5.71 16.57 17.05
CA GLY A 335 4.56 17.44 16.94
C GLY A 335 3.37 16.73 16.30
N TYR A 336 2.18 16.96 16.85
CA TYR A 336 0.89 16.61 16.24
C TYR A 336 0.02 17.84 16.31
N ASN A 337 -0.71 18.20 15.25
CA ASN A 337 -1.70 19.28 15.36
C ASN A 337 -2.80 18.89 16.39
N ALA A 338 -3.19 19.79 17.30
CA ALA A 338 -4.10 19.48 18.41
C ALA A 338 -5.55 19.22 17.98
N SER A 339 -5.96 19.67 16.79
CA SER A 339 -7.31 19.42 16.25
C SER A 339 -7.59 17.94 15.91
N VAL A 340 -6.57 17.09 16.00
CA VAL A 340 -6.48 15.80 15.32
C VAL A 340 -7.03 14.63 16.15
N ALA A 341 -7.05 14.71 17.47
CA ALA A 341 -7.22 13.51 18.30
C ALA A 341 -8.48 13.51 19.18
N GLY A 342 -9.28 14.58 19.18
CA GLY A 342 -10.33 14.76 20.19
C GLY A 342 -9.79 14.76 21.64
N ILE A 343 -8.48 14.96 21.81
CA ILE A 343 -7.76 14.86 23.08
C ILE A 343 -7.09 16.19 23.37
N SER A 344 -7.49 16.80 24.47
CA SER A 344 -6.86 18.04 24.96
C SER A 344 -5.39 17.81 25.30
N SER A 345 -4.55 18.82 25.13
CA SER A 345 -3.17 18.69 25.63
C SER A 345 -3.10 18.49 27.13
N LYS A 346 -4.10 18.96 27.89
CA LYS A 346 -4.20 18.74 29.34
C LYS A 346 -4.20 17.24 29.66
N LEU A 347 -4.95 16.45 28.89
CA LEU A 347 -4.93 14.99 29.05
C LEU A 347 -3.54 14.42 28.76
N ARG A 348 -2.90 14.86 27.67
CA ARG A 348 -1.53 14.41 27.32
C ARG A 348 -0.49 14.82 28.37
N GLN A 349 -0.58 16.04 28.91
CA GLN A 349 0.27 16.53 30.00
C GLN A 349 0.06 15.73 31.28
N SER A 350 -1.20 15.42 31.63
CA SER A 350 -1.51 14.58 32.79
C SER A 350 -0.95 13.16 32.68
N ARG A 351 -0.70 12.68 31.45
CA ARG A 351 -0.02 11.40 31.18
C ARG A 351 1.51 11.52 31.24
N GLY A 352 2.05 12.71 31.46
CA GLY A 352 3.50 12.96 31.50
C GLY A 352 4.14 13.07 30.12
N GLU A 353 3.35 13.27 29.05
CA GLU A 353 3.93 13.48 27.72
C GLU A 353 4.72 14.79 27.71
N THR A 354 6.00 14.67 27.34
CA THR A 354 6.87 15.81 27.12
C THR A 354 6.82 16.12 25.64
N HIS A 355 6.71 17.40 25.25
CA HIS A 355 6.64 17.87 23.85
C HIS A 355 5.25 17.83 23.16
N ILE A 356 4.20 18.32 23.82
CA ILE A 356 2.83 18.41 23.24
C ILE A 356 2.60 19.78 22.57
N THR A 357 1.88 19.77 21.45
CA THR A 357 1.32 20.99 20.82
C THR A 357 -0.16 21.08 21.21
N ASP A 358 -0.59 22.21 21.78
CA ASP A 358 -2.01 22.50 22.02
C ASP A 358 -2.37 23.79 21.33
N THR A 359 -3.44 23.84 20.55
CA THR A 359 -3.94 25.11 19.99
C THR A 359 -4.68 25.96 21.03
N SER A 360 -5.12 25.37 22.15
CA SER A 360 -5.92 25.99 23.23
C SER A 360 -5.13 26.50 24.44
N LEU A 361 -3.83 26.18 24.57
CA LEU A 361 -2.99 26.74 25.64
C LEU A 361 -2.59 28.20 25.33
N PRO A 362 -2.20 29.00 26.33
CA PRO A 362 -1.52 30.27 26.09
C PRO A 362 -0.32 30.04 25.15
N LEU A 363 -0.16 30.92 24.15
CA LEU A 363 0.77 30.74 23.04
C LEU A 363 2.18 30.38 23.52
N SER A 364 2.63 30.96 24.65
CA SER A 364 3.90 30.72 25.34
C SER A 364 4.21 29.25 25.69
N GLN A 365 3.21 28.37 25.68
CA GLN A 365 3.34 26.95 26.05
C GLN A 365 3.17 25.99 24.85
N GLN A 366 2.98 26.53 23.65
CA GLN A 366 2.74 25.72 22.45
C GLN A 366 4.07 25.40 21.75
N LEU A 367 4.52 24.15 21.76
CA LEU A 367 5.44 23.70 20.72
C LEU A 367 4.64 23.52 19.44
N GLY A 368 5.13 23.91 18.26
CA GLY A 368 4.56 23.42 17.02
C GLY A 368 3.33 24.15 16.47
N ARG A 369 3.42 25.45 16.21
CA ARG A 369 2.47 26.04 15.26
C ARG A 369 3.03 25.99 13.87
N VAL A 370 2.17 25.69 12.90
CA VAL A 370 2.36 26.18 11.53
C VAL A 370 1.78 27.59 11.46
N VAL A 371 2.59 28.55 11.04
CA VAL A 371 2.28 29.97 11.10
C VAL A 371 2.17 30.54 9.69
N GLY A 372 0.95 30.83 9.26
CA GLY A 372 0.68 31.48 7.97
C GLY A 372 1.07 32.96 7.95
N CYS A 373 1.32 33.52 6.75
CA CYS A 373 1.55 34.96 6.54
C CYS A 373 0.52 35.85 7.23
N ARG A 374 -0.76 35.47 7.18
CA ARG A 374 -1.86 36.20 7.82
C ARG A 374 -1.71 36.31 9.34
N VAL A 375 -1.24 35.24 9.99
CA VAL A 375 -1.03 35.20 11.45
C VAL A 375 0.10 36.14 11.86
N LEU A 376 1.10 36.34 10.99
CA LEU A 376 2.16 37.34 11.17
C LEU A 376 1.70 38.77 10.85
N GLY A 377 0.47 38.95 10.38
CA GLY A 377 -0.05 40.23 9.91
C GLY A 377 0.63 40.69 8.62
N ILE A 378 1.08 39.76 7.78
CA ILE A 378 1.63 40.07 6.46
C ILE A 378 0.49 40.11 5.46
N THR A 379 0.29 41.26 4.81
CA THR A 379 -0.81 41.53 3.88
C THR A 379 -0.36 41.73 2.43
N THR A 380 0.94 41.66 2.13
CA THR A 380 1.51 41.95 0.81
C THR A 380 2.80 41.15 0.55
N THR A 381 3.03 40.83 -0.72
CA THR A 381 4.27 40.19 -1.24
C THR A 381 5.42 41.16 -1.45
N THR A 382 5.13 42.46 -1.39
CA THR A 382 6.11 43.55 -1.50
C THR A 382 6.16 44.34 -0.20
N GLY A 383 7.36 44.50 0.36
CA GLY A 383 7.56 45.18 1.63
C GLY A 383 9.04 45.46 1.88
N THR A 384 9.32 46.41 2.77
CA THR A 384 10.69 46.70 3.21
C THR A 384 11.18 45.65 4.21
N ARG A 385 12.50 45.61 4.44
CA ARG A 385 13.09 44.77 5.49
C ARG A 385 12.45 45.02 6.86
N ASP A 386 12.22 46.28 7.20
CA ASP A 386 11.64 46.66 8.49
C ASP A 386 10.19 46.19 8.63
N TYR A 387 9.41 46.19 7.55
CA TYR A 387 8.06 45.66 7.55
C TYR A 387 8.02 44.18 7.92
N TYR A 388 8.85 43.35 7.28
CA TYR A 388 8.90 41.90 7.57
C TYR A 388 9.51 41.59 8.94
N ARG A 389 10.49 42.37 9.40
CA ARG A 389 11.04 42.24 10.75
C ARG A 389 10.02 42.65 11.83
N ALA A 390 9.26 43.72 11.61
CA ALA A 390 8.17 44.11 12.50
C ALA A 390 7.06 43.05 12.56
N ALA A 391 6.77 42.36 11.45
CA ALA A 391 5.88 41.21 11.44
C ALA A 391 6.42 40.06 12.31
N ALA A 392 7.72 39.76 12.19
CA ALA A 392 8.37 38.80 13.06
C ALA A 392 8.38 39.24 14.54
N ASP A 393 8.51 40.54 14.86
CA ASP A 393 8.49 41.05 16.24
C ASP A 393 7.15 40.85 16.95
N ARG A 394 6.05 40.93 16.21
CA ARG A 394 4.70 40.69 16.74
C ARG A 394 4.45 39.23 17.09
N TRP A 395 5.24 38.31 16.54
CA TRP A 395 5.14 36.89 16.87
C TRP A 395 5.66 36.63 18.28
N PRO A 396 4.93 35.98 19.18
CA PRO A 396 5.48 35.61 20.48
C PRO A 396 6.39 34.37 20.37
N LEU A 397 7.45 34.31 21.18
CA LEU A 397 8.46 33.25 21.08
C LEU A 397 8.04 31.97 21.80
N HIS A 398 8.13 30.82 21.11
CA HIS A 398 7.74 29.48 21.60
C HIS A 398 8.73 28.39 21.20
N GLY A 399 8.78 27.26 21.92
CA GLY A 399 9.87 26.28 21.74
C GLY A 399 9.95 25.55 20.38
N ALA A 400 8.92 25.58 19.52
CA ALA A 400 9.01 25.09 18.14
C ALA A 400 8.01 25.81 17.23
N ALA A 401 8.43 26.21 16.03
CA ALA A 401 7.56 26.85 15.05
C ALA A 401 7.95 26.44 13.63
N ALA A 402 6.97 25.92 12.89
CA ALA A 402 7.02 25.81 11.44
C ALA A 402 6.26 27.01 10.86
N PHE A 403 6.72 27.56 9.75
CA PHE A 403 6.03 28.66 9.09
C PHE A 403 5.40 28.15 7.79
N GLU A 404 4.31 28.77 7.38
CA GLU A 404 3.58 28.52 6.13
C GLU A 404 3.55 29.85 5.40
N THR A 405 4.71 30.26 4.90
CA THR A 405 4.82 31.56 4.21
C THR A 405 4.40 31.48 2.74
N ASN A 406 4.16 30.27 2.24
CA ASN A 406 3.92 29.92 0.84
C ASN A 406 2.50 29.42 0.58
N GLU A 407 1.54 29.64 1.48
CA GLU A 407 0.13 29.30 1.29
C GLU A 407 -0.80 30.40 1.82
N GLY A 408 -2.03 30.40 1.34
CA GLY A 408 -3.06 31.39 1.66
C GLY A 408 -3.07 32.61 0.73
N GLU A 409 -3.74 33.68 1.18
CA GLU A 409 -3.98 34.90 0.39
C GLU A 409 -2.68 35.63 0.01
N VAL A 410 -1.63 35.49 0.82
CA VAL A 410 -0.32 36.09 0.59
C VAL A 410 0.72 34.99 0.45
N TRP A 411 1.15 34.77 -0.78
CA TRP A 411 2.17 33.79 -1.14
C TRP A 411 3.56 34.44 -1.20
N LEU A 412 4.46 34.07 -0.29
CA LEU A 412 5.87 34.43 -0.35
C LEU A 412 6.69 33.23 -0.89
N PRO A 413 7.40 33.38 -2.02
CA PRO A 413 8.19 32.29 -2.58
C PRO A 413 9.22 31.73 -1.59
N HIS A 414 9.46 30.42 -1.65
CA HIS A 414 10.51 29.77 -0.89
C HIS A 414 11.88 30.38 -1.22
N GLY A 415 12.71 30.57 -0.19
CA GLY A 415 14.04 31.18 -0.35
C GLY A 415 14.02 32.67 -0.73
N SER A 416 12.84 33.30 -0.80
CA SER A 416 12.74 34.73 -1.07
C SER A 416 13.39 35.56 0.04
N THR A 417 13.83 36.76 -0.31
CA THR A 417 14.46 37.69 0.65
C THR A 417 13.48 38.06 1.78
N GLN A 418 12.18 38.10 1.49
CA GLN A 418 11.10 38.36 2.44
C GLN A 418 11.03 37.28 3.52
N VAL A 419 10.96 36.00 3.12
CA VAL A 419 10.96 34.86 4.07
C VAL A 419 12.25 34.87 4.88
N ARG A 420 13.40 35.10 4.22
CA ARG A 420 14.69 35.18 4.92
C ARG A 420 14.71 36.26 6.00
N GLN A 421 14.18 37.45 5.72
CA GLN A 421 14.13 38.55 6.69
C GLN A 421 13.27 38.23 7.92
N ILE A 422 12.15 37.53 7.73
CA ILE A 422 11.30 37.03 8.82
C ILE A 422 12.09 36.04 9.67
N MET A 423 12.71 35.03 9.04
CA MET A 423 13.46 33.98 9.73
C MET A 423 14.70 34.50 10.45
N GLU A 424 15.46 35.42 9.84
CA GLU A 424 16.58 36.11 10.47
C GLU A 424 16.14 36.75 11.79
N ARG A 425 15.04 37.50 11.76
CA ARG A 425 14.54 38.20 12.95
C ARG A 425 14.03 37.24 14.01
N LEU A 426 13.30 36.19 13.63
CA LEU A 426 12.85 35.18 14.58
C LEU A 426 14.04 34.47 15.24
N THR A 427 15.04 34.07 14.47
CA THR A 427 16.27 33.45 14.98
C THR A 427 17.01 34.36 15.96
N GLU A 428 17.18 35.66 15.65
CA GLU A 428 17.76 36.64 16.58
C GLU A 428 17.00 36.65 17.90
N ARG A 429 15.67 36.77 17.84
CA ARG A 429 14.81 36.86 19.02
C ARG A 429 14.86 35.58 19.87
N TYR A 430 14.85 34.41 19.23
CA TYR A 430 15.00 33.13 19.93
C TYR A 430 16.35 32.99 20.63
N LYS A 431 17.45 33.36 19.96
CA LYS A 431 18.79 33.37 20.55
C LYS A 431 18.88 34.32 21.74
N GLN A 432 18.33 35.54 21.60
CA GLN A 432 18.28 36.53 22.68
C GLN A 432 17.49 36.04 23.89
N ALA A 433 16.40 35.31 23.67
CA ALA A 433 15.58 34.75 24.73
C ALA A 433 16.19 33.49 25.37
N GLY A 434 17.22 32.88 24.78
CA GLY A 434 17.86 31.67 25.28
C GLY A 434 16.97 30.42 25.20
N TYR A 435 15.90 30.44 24.40
CA TYR A 435 15.00 29.30 24.26
C TYR A 435 15.57 28.25 23.30
N PRO A 436 15.45 26.95 23.59
CA PRO A 436 15.60 25.93 22.56
C PRO A 436 14.47 26.11 21.55
N TYR A 437 14.82 26.09 20.26
CA TYR A 437 13.84 26.29 19.19
C TYR A 437 14.07 25.36 18.00
N PHE A 438 13.00 25.09 17.27
CA PHE A 438 13.04 24.54 15.93
C PHE A 438 12.33 25.56 15.02
N LEU A 439 13.08 26.13 14.08
CA LEU A 439 12.59 27.14 13.14
C LEU A 439 12.75 26.60 11.73
N SER A 440 11.62 26.21 11.12
CA SER A 440 11.55 25.85 9.70
C SER A 440 10.80 26.95 8.95
N PRO A 441 11.34 27.47 7.83
CA PRO A 441 10.74 28.57 7.10
C PRO A 441 9.42 28.19 6.42
N ASP A 442 9.21 26.90 6.26
CA ASP A 442 8.16 26.32 5.45
C ASP A 442 7.88 24.87 5.90
N TYR A 443 6.63 24.42 5.74
CA TYR A 443 6.24 23.03 5.89
C TYR A 443 6.55 22.18 4.63
N GLY A 444 6.72 22.83 3.46
CA GLY A 444 7.14 22.20 2.21
C GLY A 444 8.53 21.56 2.22
N GLY A 445 9.48 22.13 2.96
CA GLY A 445 10.75 21.46 3.25
C GLY A 445 11.72 21.32 2.06
N TYR A 446 12.80 20.57 2.26
CA TYR A 446 13.93 20.46 1.32
C TYR A 446 13.53 19.94 -0.07
N GLY A 447 12.47 19.13 -0.16
CA GLY A 447 12.04 18.45 -1.39
C GLY A 447 11.40 19.35 -2.47
N PHE A 448 10.86 20.54 -2.15
CA PHE A 448 10.28 21.43 -3.19
C PHE A 448 11.32 22.20 -3.97
N ILE A 449 12.38 22.62 -3.31
CA ILE A 449 13.36 23.54 -3.91
C ILE A 449 14.40 22.74 -4.71
N THR A 450 14.59 21.46 -4.39
CA THR A 450 15.56 20.62 -5.09
C THR A 450 14.86 19.59 -5.97
N LYS A 451 15.30 19.48 -7.22
CA LYS A 451 15.00 18.32 -8.07
C LYS A 451 15.33 17.01 -7.35
N PRO A 452 14.71 15.89 -7.74
CA PRO A 452 15.02 14.56 -7.20
C PRO A 452 16.54 14.31 -7.03
N ILE A 453 16.97 13.97 -5.80
CA ILE A 453 18.39 13.82 -5.40
C ILE A 453 19.14 12.66 -6.08
N TRP A 454 18.46 11.84 -6.88
CA TRP A 454 19.03 10.63 -7.47
C TRP A 454 19.41 10.77 -8.96
N GLU A 455 19.39 11.98 -9.51
CA GLU A 455 20.13 12.28 -10.74
C GLU A 455 21.64 12.07 -10.49
N ALA A 456 22.38 11.52 -11.47
CA ALA A 456 23.81 11.21 -11.31
C ALA A 456 24.66 12.42 -10.86
N ASP A 457 24.18 13.63 -11.16
CA ASP A 457 24.76 14.92 -10.78
C ASP A 457 24.52 15.33 -9.32
N HIS A 458 23.94 14.46 -8.46
CA HIS A 458 23.67 14.80 -7.06
C HIS A 458 24.47 13.97 -6.05
N ARG A 459 25.30 13.01 -6.50
CA ARG A 459 26.23 12.28 -5.61
C ARG A 459 27.20 13.21 -4.88
N TRP A 460 27.54 14.36 -5.46
CA TRP A 460 28.40 15.35 -4.79
C TRP A 460 27.82 15.82 -3.46
N LYS A 461 26.50 15.78 -3.25
CA LYS A 461 25.90 16.15 -1.96
C LYS A 461 26.34 15.23 -0.81
N TYR A 462 26.75 13.99 -1.13
CA TYR A 462 27.28 13.03 -0.17
C TYR A 462 28.80 13.10 0.01
N SER A 463 29.53 13.74 -0.90
CA SER A 463 30.96 13.97 -0.70
C SER A 463 31.27 15.40 -0.21
N ALA A 464 30.32 16.32 -0.40
CA ALA A 464 30.47 17.72 -0.02
C ALA A 464 30.50 17.91 1.50
N SER A 465 31.35 18.83 1.93
CA SER A 465 31.35 19.32 3.31
C SER A 465 30.08 20.13 3.61
N GLY A 466 29.71 20.28 4.89
CA GLY A 466 28.60 21.15 5.28
C GLY A 466 28.69 22.58 4.74
N PRO A 467 29.85 23.27 4.84
CA PRO A 467 30.06 24.58 4.21
C PRO A 467 29.86 24.55 2.69
N GLU A 468 30.34 23.51 2.01
CA GLU A 468 30.15 23.37 0.56
C GLU A 468 28.67 23.18 0.20
N LEU A 469 27.93 22.35 0.94
CA LEU A 469 26.48 22.19 0.77
C LEU A 469 25.75 23.52 0.91
N ILE A 470 26.08 24.31 1.94
CA ILE A 470 25.48 25.64 2.15
C ILE A 470 25.75 26.58 0.99
N LEU A 471 26.93 26.49 0.36
CA LEU A 471 27.30 27.35 -0.76
C LEU A 471 26.69 26.90 -2.10
N ARG A 472 26.65 25.59 -2.35
CA ARG A 472 26.29 25.03 -3.66
C ARG A 472 24.82 24.66 -3.80
N ASP A 473 24.16 24.26 -2.71
CA ASP A 473 22.75 23.89 -2.74
C ASP A 473 21.86 25.14 -2.58
N GLU A 474 20.97 25.36 -3.54
CA GLU A 474 20.12 26.55 -3.58
C GLU A 474 19.24 26.70 -2.34
N TYR A 475 18.73 25.59 -1.78
CA TYR A 475 17.92 25.62 -0.57
C TYR A 475 18.75 26.16 0.60
N PHE A 476 19.89 25.53 0.89
CA PHE A 476 20.72 25.93 2.02
C PHE A 476 21.34 27.32 1.83
N ARG A 477 21.72 27.67 0.61
CA ARG A 477 22.22 29.01 0.26
C ARG A 477 21.19 30.10 0.52
N SER A 478 19.92 29.83 0.21
CA SER A 478 18.84 30.79 0.41
C SER A 478 18.60 31.13 1.87
N TYR A 479 18.86 30.18 2.78
CA TYR A 479 18.66 30.37 4.22
C TYR A 479 19.94 30.57 5.03
N GLY A 480 21.14 30.23 4.55
CA GLY A 480 22.43 30.72 5.10
C GLY A 480 22.57 30.74 6.63
N GLY A 481 22.12 29.72 7.35
CA GLY A 481 22.17 29.66 8.84
C GLY A 481 21.12 30.52 9.57
N THR A 482 20.19 31.17 8.86
CA THR A 482 19.08 31.94 9.42
C THR A 482 17.98 31.05 10.01
N ILE A 483 17.98 29.77 9.65
CA ILE A 483 17.11 28.73 10.19
C ILE A 483 17.99 27.68 10.87
N ASN A 484 17.43 26.91 11.78
CA ASN A 484 18.13 25.79 12.41
C ASN A 484 17.48 24.44 12.11
N THR A 485 16.34 24.44 11.42
CA THR A 485 15.58 23.24 11.09
C THR A 485 15.17 23.26 9.62
N VAL A 486 15.19 22.08 9.00
CA VAL A 486 14.69 21.84 7.65
C VAL A 486 13.72 20.67 7.68
N ASN A 487 12.55 20.86 7.09
CA ASN A 487 11.54 19.82 6.99
C ASN A 487 11.88 18.82 5.87
N VAL A 488 11.74 17.53 6.15
CA VAL A 488 11.73 16.44 5.17
C VAL A 488 10.29 16.05 4.96
N LYS A 489 9.73 16.48 3.83
CA LYS A 489 8.33 16.28 3.55
C LYS A 489 8.00 14.84 3.17
N ASN A 490 6.85 14.40 3.66
CA ASN A 490 6.16 13.19 3.28
C ASN A 490 4.70 13.50 2.93
N TYR A 491 4.45 13.56 1.63
CA TYR A 491 3.14 13.27 1.09
C TYR A 491 3.19 11.83 0.67
N GLY A 492 2.22 11.03 1.10
CA GLY A 492 2.17 9.61 0.77
C GLY A 492 2.55 9.35 -0.68
N SER A 493 3.34 8.30 -0.88
CA SER A 493 3.77 7.94 -2.21
C SER A 493 2.81 6.96 -2.86
N ASP A 494 2.78 6.92 -4.19
CA ASP A 494 2.24 5.77 -4.90
C ASP A 494 2.91 4.50 -4.33
N PRO A 495 2.17 3.43 -3.98
CA PRO A 495 2.74 2.18 -3.50
C PRO A 495 3.87 1.60 -4.39
N VAL A 496 3.85 1.91 -5.69
CA VAL A 496 4.89 1.56 -6.67
C VAL A 496 6.16 2.41 -6.45
N ASP A 497 6.01 3.67 -6.07
CA ASP A 497 7.10 4.59 -5.73
C ASP A 497 7.49 4.56 -4.24
N PHE A 498 6.81 3.79 -3.40
CA PHE A 498 7.09 3.70 -1.96
C PHE A 498 8.58 3.54 -1.64
N GLY A 499 9.23 2.55 -2.26
CA GLY A 499 10.65 2.28 -2.06
C GLY A 499 11.55 3.48 -2.38
N ARG A 500 11.23 4.14 -3.49
CA ARG A 500 11.93 5.34 -3.96
C ARG A 500 11.70 6.49 -2.98
N SER A 501 10.47 6.73 -2.59
CA SER A 501 10.07 7.85 -1.73
C SER A 501 10.75 7.79 -0.36
N ILE A 502 10.77 6.60 0.25
CA ILE A 502 11.47 6.36 1.53
C ILE A 502 12.96 6.68 1.41
N TYR A 503 13.63 6.18 0.35
CA TYR A 503 15.05 6.47 0.17
C TYR A 503 15.35 7.93 -0.12
N ASN A 504 14.44 8.65 -0.78
CA ASN A 504 14.59 10.09 -0.96
C ASN A 504 14.55 10.81 0.39
N ARG A 505 13.63 10.44 1.27
CA ARG A 505 13.52 11.01 2.62
C ARG A 505 14.76 10.72 3.44
N LEU A 506 15.26 9.48 3.42
CA LEU A 506 16.53 9.11 4.05
C LEU A 506 17.68 9.97 3.55
N SER A 507 17.77 10.17 2.23
CA SER A 507 18.79 11.01 1.61
C SER A 507 18.69 12.46 2.07
N HIS A 508 17.47 12.99 2.17
CA HIS A 508 17.23 14.36 2.64
C HIS A 508 17.69 14.53 4.09
N TYR A 509 17.34 13.59 4.98
CA TYR A 509 17.80 13.65 6.36
C TYR A 509 19.33 13.71 6.45
N GLU A 510 20.04 12.85 5.73
CA GLU A 510 21.50 12.82 5.79
C GLU A 510 22.13 14.12 5.28
N ILE A 511 21.66 14.63 4.15
CA ILE A 511 22.18 15.86 3.55
C ILE A 511 21.92 17.07 4.47
N ILE A 512 20.71 17.19 5.03
CA ILE A 512 20.36 18.27 5.96
C ILE A 512 21.26 18.24 7.21
N LYS A 513 21.48 17.04 7.78
CA LYS A 513 22.34 16.88 8.97
C LYS A 513 23.79 17.22 8.66
N ARG A 514 24.31 16.83 7.49
CA ARG A 514 25.68 17.18 7.04
C ARG A 514 25.84 18.67 6.82
N ALA A 515 24.79 19.36 6.36
CA ALA A 515 24.75 20.81 6.26
C ALA A 515 24.65 21.53 7.62
N GLY A 516 24.57 20.80 8.75
CA GLY A 516 24.57 21.36 10.10
C GLY A 516 23.20 21.81 10.61
N TYR A 517 22.12 21.45 9.90
CA TYR A 517 20.75 21.76 10.31
C TYR A 517 20.12 20.59 11.06
N LYS A 518 19.07 20.89 11.83
CA LYS A 518 18.16 19.87 12.35
C LYS A 518 17.21 19.42 11.24
N ALA A 519 16.93 18.13 11.15
CA ALA A 519 16.07 17.59 10.10
C ALA A 519 14.78 17.03 10.72
N ILE A 520 13.62 17.62 10.44
CA ILE A 520 12.34 17.15 10.99
C ILE A 520 11.51 16.53 9.89
N GLY A 521 11.01 15.31 10.09
CA GLY A 521 10.02 14.74 9.21
C GLY A 521 8.74 15.55 9.29
N PHE A 522 8.25 16.05 8.16
CA PHE A 522 6.95 16.69 8.10
C PHE A 522 6.04 15.81 7.26
N THR A 523 5.02 15.24 7.89
CA THR A 523 4.13 14.30 7.21
C THR A 523 2.70 14.80 7.24
N TRP A 524 2.02 14.60 6.13
CA TRP A 524 0.57 14.71 6.09
C TRP A 524 -0.05 13.35 6.33
N ASN A 525 -1.09 13.34 7.15
CA ASN A 525 -1.83 12.14 7.49
C ASN A 525 -2.76 11.65 6.37
N PHE A 526 -2.79 12.36 5.24
CA PHE A 526 -3.57 12.00 4.06
C PHE A 526 -2.72 12.16 2.81
N LEU A 527 -3.02 11.36 1.79
CA LEU A 527 -2.51 11.56 0.44
C LEU A 527 -3.09 12.86 -0.13
N GLU A 528 -2.22 13.85 -0.39
CA GLU A 528 -2.62 15.06 -1.10
C GLU A 528 -2.81 14.70 -2.59
N ILE A 529 -4.07 14.55 -3.02
CA ILE A 529 -4.40 14.24 -4.40
C ILE A 529 -4.19 15.51 -5.23
N PHE A 530 -3.00 15.70 -5.79
CA PHE A 530 -2.81 16.67 -6.88
C PHE A 530 -3.62 16.20 -8.11
N GLN A 531 -4.17 17.16 -8.86
CA GLN A 531 -5.13 17.00 -9.98
C GLN A 531 -4.73 16.06 -11.14
N GLN A 532 -3.62 15.33 -11.02
CA GLN A 532 -3.10 14.42 -12.03
C GLN A 532 -3.23 12.96 -11.57
N GLY A 533 -4.45 12.50 -11.29
CA GLY A 533 -4.85 11.09 -11.42
C GLY A 533 -3.98 10.00 -10.76
N TYR A 534 -3.65 10.12 -9.47
CA TYR A 534 -3.00 9.02 -8.73
C TYR A 534 -3.88 8.46 -7.60
N ALA A 535 -3.85 7.13 -7.49
CA ALA A 535 -4.89 6.30 -6.89
C ALA A 535 -4.69 6.02 -5.37
N PRO A 536 -5.77 6.14 -4.57
CA PRO A 536 -5.90 5.59 -3.22
C PRO A 536 -5.84 4.06 -3.16
N GLY A 537 -5.35 3.52 -2.04
CA GLY A 537 -5.66 2.16 -1.64
C GLY A 537 -7.18 1.96 -1.58
N PHE A 538 -7.66 1.01 -2.37
CA PHE A 538 -9.05 0.66 -2.71
C PHE A 538 -9.69 1.47 -3.86
N ALA A 539 -9.96 0.72 -4.93
CA ALA A 539 -10.59 1.04 -6.23
C ALA A 539 -9.70 1.70 -7.29
N TRP A 540 -9.25 0.87 -8.24
CA TRP A 540 -8.69 1.29 -9.53
C TRP A 540 -9.70 2.12 -10.35
N GLN A 541 -9.22 3.16 -11.03
CA GLN A 541 -9.85 3.73 -12.23
C GLN A 541 -9.17 3.17 -13.49
N ASN A 542 -9.95 2.59 -14.40
CA ASN A 542 -9.57 2.47 -15.81
C ASN A 542 -10.30 3.57 -16.58
N GLN A 543 -9.60 4.27 -17.48
CA GLN A 543 -10.27 5.03 -18.54
C GLN A 543 -10.99 4.04 -19.46
N ILE A 544 -12.32 4.05 -19.42
CA ILE A 544 -13.15 3.41 -20.45
C ILE A 544 -13.94 4.54 -21.12
N SER A 545 -13.54 4.86 -22.36
CA SER A 545 -14.35 5.61 -23.34
C SER A 545 -14.91 6.98 -22.91
N GLY A 546 -14.04 7.94 -22.61
CA GLY A 546 -14.38 9.37 -22.70
C GLY A 546 -15.17 10.00 -21.54
N ASN A 547 -15.44 9.29 -20.44
CA ASN A 547 -16.06 9.85 -19.25
C ASN A 547 -15.06 9.94 -18.09
N THR A 548 -14.90 11.14 -17.52
CA THR A 548 -14.13 11.37 -16.29
C THR A 548 -15.07 11.24 -15.10
N VAL A 549 -14.79 10.30 -14.20
CA VAL A 549 -15.49 10.16 -12.92
C VAL A 549 -14.52 10.66 -11.83
N LEU A 550 -14.94 11.60 -11.00
CA LEU A 550 -14.22 11.97 -9.79
C LEU A 550 -14.59 10.99 -8.67
N THR A 551 -13.58 10.33 -8.11
CA THR A 551 -13.67 9.57 -6.86
C THR A 551 -12.75 10.22 -5.85
N SER A 552 -13.26 10.51 -4.65
CA SER A 552 -12.46 10.93 -3.51
C SER A 552 -12.97 10.23 -2.25
N SER A 553 -12.29 9.16 -1.87
CA SER A 553 -11.94 8.91 -0.48
C SER A 553 -10.41 9.03 -0.43
N LEU A 554 -9.90 10.04 0.27
CA LEU A 554 -8.46 10.26 0.44
C LEU A 554 -7.86 8.96 0.98
N ALA A 555 -6.88 8.36 0.29
CA ALA A 555 -6.22 7.21 0.87
C ALA A 555 -5.52 7.62 2.15
N VAL A 556 -5.79 6.84 3.19
CA VAL A 556 -4.95 6.77 4.37
C VAL A 556 -3.58 6.29 3.92
N LEU A 557 -2.53 6.98 4.37
CA LEU A 557 -1.16 6.55 4.19
C LEU A 557 -1.05 5.08 4.67
N PRO A 558 -0.46 4.15 3.89
CA PRO A 558 -0.31 2.77 4.34
C PRO A 558 0.31 2.73 5.73
N TYR A 559 -0.22 1.91 6.63
CA TYR A 559 0.27 1.83 8.01
C TYR A 559 1.79 1.56 8.05
N GLU A 560 2.29 0.73 7.14
CA GLU A 560 3.73 0.47 6.98
C GLU A 560 4.53 1.72 6.61
N GLU A 561 3.99 2.57 5.73
CA GLU A 561 4.61 3.84 5.40
C GLU A 561 4.62 4.75 6.62
N ALA A 562 3.51 4.84 7.37
CA ALA A 562 3.43 5.64 8.59
C ALA A 562 4.43 5.20 9.66
N VAL A 563 4.53 3.89 9.92
CA VAL A 563 5.50 3.32 10.86
C VAL A 563 6.93 3.60 10.38
N THR A 564 7.20 3.39 9.09
CA THR A 564 8.53 3.61 8.52
C THR A 564 8.91 5.08 8.63
N ASP A 565 8.03 5.99 8.24
CA ASP A 565 8.26 7.43 8.29
C ASP A 565 8.41 7.95 9.71
N GLY A 566 7.57 7.48 10.64
CA GLY A 566 7.71 7.79 12.05
C GLY A 566 9.08 7.36 12.59
N PHE A 567 9.50 6.13 12.27
CA PHE A 567 10.77 5.60 12.72
C PHE A 567 11.97 6.32 12.09
N VAL A 568 12.02 6.47 10.76
CA VAL A 568 13.18 7.09 10.09
C VAL A 568 13.32 8.58 10.43
N SER A 569 12.21 9.28 10.70
CA SER A 569 12.24 10.67 11.18
C SER A 569 12.96 10.80 12.52
N MET A 570 12.84 9.79 13.38
CA MET A 570 13.54 9.74 14.66
C MET A 570 14.94 9.16 14.55
N TRP A 571 15.15 8.15 13.70
CA TRP A 571 16.43 7.49 13.54
C TRP A 571 17.45 8.34 12.77
N TYR A 572 17.04 8.94 11.65
CA TYR A 572 17.87 9.78 10.80
C TYR A 572 17.77 11.26 11.16
N GLY A 573 16.56 11.74 11.45
CA GLY A 573 16.28 13.14 11.75
C GLY A 573 16.37 13.51 13.23
N ASP A 574 15.76 14.63 13.56
CA ASP A 574 15.65 15.27 14.88
C ASP A 574 14.20 15.38 15.34
N GLY A 575 13.27 14.74 14.63
CA GLY A 575 11.87 14.76 15.03
C GLY A 575 10.90 14.46 13.91
N LEU A 576 9.64 14.38 14.28
CA LEU A 576 8.50 14.23 13.38
C LEU A 576 7.45 15.29 13.69
N TRP A 577 6.83 15.81 12.64
CA TRP A 577 5.70 16.71 12.65
C TRP A 577 4.59 16.06 11.85
N VAL A 578 3.53 15.62 12.53
CA VAL A 578 2.34 15.04 11.90
C VAL A 578 1.28 16.12 11.78
N TRP A 579 1.01 16.50 10.54
CA TRP A 579 -0.07 17.41 10.20
C TRP A 579 -1.29 16.61 9.76
N ASP A 580 -2.40 16.79 10.48
CA ASP A 580 -3.69 16.30 10.04
C ASP A 580 -4.65 17.49 9.87
N GLY A 581 -5.10 17.63 8.63
CA GLY A 581 -5.83 18.78 8.12
C GLY A 581 -7.34 18.61 8.21
N GLN A 582 -7.90 18.00 9.26
CA GLN A 582 -9.35 17.78 9.34
C GLN A 582 -10.19 19.05 9.13
N SER A 583 -9.71 20.21 9.60
CA SER A 583 -10.38 21.49 9.34
C SER A 583 -10.32 21.91 7.87
N THR A 584 -9.21 21.63 7.18
CA THR A 584 -9.06 21.79 5.73
C THR A 584 -9.88 20.75 4.98
N ARG A 585 -10.03 19.49 5.45
CA ARG A 585 -10.92 18.49 4.82
C ARG A 585 -12.37 19.00 4.79
N ASN A 586 -12.88 19.54 5.89
CA ASN A 586 -14.24 20.08 5.95
C ASN A 586 -14.39 21.40 5.17
N ARG A 587 -13.37 22.26 5.20
CA ARG A 587 -13.37 23.49 4.41
C ARG A 587 -13.27 23.19 2.93
N ASP A 588 -12.34 22.37 2.49
CA ASP A 588 -12.15 21.99 1.09
C ASP A 588 -13.29 21.11 0.57
N ALA A 589 -13.94 20.27 1.38
CA ALA A 589 -15.19 19.62 0.94
C ALA A 589 -16.32 20.63 0.66
N THR A 590 -16.30 21.80 1.31
CA THR A 590 -17.29 22.87 1.10
C THR A 590 -16.81 23.95 0.10
N THR A 591 -15.50 24.17 -0.07
CA THR A 591 -14.89 25.11 -1.03
C THR A 591 -14.42 24.48 -2.33
N LEU A 592 -14.23 23.15 -2.40
CA LEU A 592 -14.32 22.36 -3.63
C LEU A 592 -15.80 22.24 -4.04
N ASN A 593 -16.47 23.39 -4.13
CA ASN A 593 -17.12 23.70 -5.38
C ASN A 593 -16.02 23.52 -6.44
N LEU A 594 -15.91 22.31 -7.00
CA LEU A 594 -15.28 22.08 -8.29
C LEU A 594 -15.72 23.25 -9.13
N SER A 595 -14.79 24.18 -9.42
CA SER A 595 -15.08 25.32 -10.26
C SER A 595 -15.37 24.73 -11.62
N TYR A 596 -16.63 24.37 -11.82
CA TYR A 596 -17.19 23.96 -13.07
C TYR A 596 -16.92 25.14 -13.97
N ASN A 597 -15.97 24.96 -14.89
CA ASN A 597 -15.77 25.88 -15.97
C ASN A 597 -16.75 25.44 -17.06
N PRO A 598 -17.95 26.05 -17.17
CA PRO A 598 -18.95 25.66 -18.16
C PRO A 598 -18.42 25.76 -19.59
N ALA A 599 -17.34 26.51 -19.84
CA ALA A 599 -16.80 26.70 -21.18
C ALA A 599 -15.95 25.53 -21.69
N LYS A 600 -15.59 24.52 -20.87
CA LYS A 600 -14.65 23.47 -21.28
C LYS A 600 -15.15 22.02 -21.25
N THR A 601 -16.37 21.75 -20.80
CA THR A 601 -16.95 20.40 -20.87
C THR A 601 -18.44 20.44 -21.10
N THR A 602 -18.86 20.13 -22.33
CA THR A 602 -20.23 19.72 -22.65
C THR A 602 -20.49 18.33 -22.05
N LEU A 603 -20.62 18.25 -20.74
CA LEU A 603 -21.18 17.10 -20.04
C LEU A 603 -22.66 17.39 -19.79
N ASN A 604 -23.47 17.06 -20.79
CA ASN A 604 -24.92 17.01 -20.66
C ASN A 604 -25.29 15.93 -19.64
N GLY A 605 -25.74 16.31 -18.45
CA GLY A 605 -26.44 15.36 -17.56
C GLY A 605 -26.32 15.57 -16.06
N LEU A 606 -25.36 16.36 -15.55
CA LEU A 606 -25.25 16.61 -14.12
C LEU A 606 -26.16 17.75 -13.67
N ARG A 607 -27.40 17.44 -13.28
CA ARG A 607 -28.21 18.33 -12.45
C ARG A 607 -27.71 18.24 -11.01
N ILE A 608 -26.89 19.21 -10.59
CA ILE A 608 -26.73 19.52 -9.17
C ILE A 608 -28.09 20.04 -8.69
N ARG A 609 -28.74 19.36 -7.75
CA ARG A 609 -29.95 19.89 -7.12
C ARG A 609 -29.60 21.20 -6.43
N GLN A 610 -30.37 22.24 -6.72
CA GLN A 610 -30.17 23.61 -6.27
C GLN A 610 -30.48 23.83 -4.78
N ASP A 611 -30.87 22.79 -4.02
CA ASP A 611 -31.59 22.93 -2.74
C ASP A 611 -30.83 22.47 -1.48
N ARG A 612 -29.54 22.10 -1.56
CA ARG A 612 -28.78 21.69 -0.35
C ARG A 612 -27.77 22.75 0.09
N THR A 613 -28.25 23.69 0.91
CA THR A 613 -27.43 24.58 1.75
C THR A 613 -26.99 23.93 3.08
N ALA A 614 -27.27 22.64 3.30
CA ALA A 614 -26.82 21.91 4.47
C ALA A 614 -26.45 20.47 4.08
N PHE A 615 -25.17 20.13 4.24
CA PHE A 615 -24.75 18.73 4.35
C PHE A 615 -25.11 18.29 5.77
N GLU A 616 -26.34 17.81 5.98
CA GLU A 616 -26.74 17.14 7.23
C GLU A 616 -26.19 15.71 7.25
N GLY A 617 -24.88 15.62 7.37
CA GLY A 617 -24.14 14.42 7.68
C GLY A 617 -22.83 14.91 8.26
N GLU A 618 -22.67 14.80 9.59
CA GLU A 618 -21.34 14.94 10.17
C GLU A 618 -20.45 13.94 9.43
N PHE A 619 -19.54 14.44 8.61
CA PHE A 619 -18.45 13.64 8.08
C PHE A 619 -17.60 13.28 9.30
N GLN A 620 -17.93 12.16 9.95
CA GLN A 620 -17.16 11.61 11.04
C GLN A 620 -15.88 11.06 10.40
N PRO A 621 -14.73 11.72 10.57
CA PRO A 621 -13.50 11.31 9.88
C PRO A 621 -13.20 9.86 10.24
N GLU A 622 -12.91 9.06 9.22
CA GLU A 622 -12.46 7.69 9.42
C GLU A 622 -11.26 7.68 10.38
N PRO A 623 -11.19 6.70 11.31
CA PRO A 623 -10.12 6.62 12.27
C PRO A 623 -8.79 6.30 11.56
N ASP A 624 -7.86 7.26 11.66
CA ASP A 624 -6.70 7.37 10.79
C ASP A 624 -5.54 6.49 11.30
N ALA A 625 -5.53 5.21 10.87
CA ALA A 625 -4.51 4.22 11.24
C ALA A 625 -3.07 4.70 11.00
N ALA A 626 -2.87 5.67 10.09
CA ALA A 626 -1.58 6.30 9.88
C ALA A 626 -1.07 7.07 11.12
N LEU A 627 -1.94 7.68 11.93
CA LEU A 627 -1.51 8.34 13.18
C LEU A 627 -0.95 7.35 14.19
N ASP A 628 -1.62 6.23 14.37
CA ASP A 628 -1.13 5.15 15.22
C ASP A 628 0.21 4.64 14.67
N GLY A 629 0.33 4.44 13.35
CA GLY A 629 1.56 4.02 12.70
C GLY A 629 2.72 5.00 12.93
N PHE A 630 2.49 6.31 12.76
CA PHE A 630 3.48 7.33 13.08
C PHE A 630 3.89 7.27 14.54
N TYR A 631 2.95 7.09 15.46
CA TYR A 631 3.24 6.97 16.88
C TYR A 631 4.07 5.72 17.20
N VAL A 632 3.70 4.58 16.62
CA VAL A 632 4.43 3.32 16.76
C VAL A 632 5.87 3.49 16.29
N GLY A 633 6.09 4.04 15.10
CA GLY A 633 7.43 4.28 14.57
C GLY A 633 8.23 5.32 15.36
N ALA A 634 7.63 6.47 15.63
CA ALA A 634 8.30 7.64 16.20
C ALA A 634 8.49 7.58 17.72
N VAL A 635 7.65 6.83 18.43
CA VAL A 635 7.70 6.74 19.89
C VAL A 635 8.09 5.35 20.33
N THR A 636 7.37 4.31 19.90
CA THR A 636 7.59 2.99 20.46
C THR A 636 8.88 2.36 19.94
N LEU A 637 9.02 2.27 18.61
CA LEU A 637 10.19 1.65 17.98
C LEU A 637 11.45 2.49 18.24
N ALA A 638 11.35 3.82 18.10
CA ALA A 638 12.45 4.73 18.43
C ALA A 638 12.80 4.69 19.94
N GLY A 639 11.81 4.57 20.82
CA GLY A 639 11.99 4.46 22.27
C GLY A 639 12.76 3.21 22.67
N GLN A 640 12.52 2.09 21.99
CA GLN A 640 13.29 0.86 22.20
C GLN A 640 14.76 0.99 21.76
N CYS A 641 15.12 2.01 20.99
CA CYS A 641 16.50 2.30 20.56
C CYS A 641 17.26 3.23 21.53
N GLN A 642 16.63 3.68 22.63
CA GLN A 642 17.20 4.72 23.52
C GLN A 642 18.59 4.37 24.09
N ALA A 643 18.85 3.09 24.33
CA ALA A 643 20.12 2.60 24.86
C ALA A 643 21.33 3.03 24.01
N THR A 644 21.14 3.16 22.68
CA THR A 644 22.20 3.56 21.75
C THR A 644 22.09 5.00 21.25
N GLU A 645 21.09 5.78 21.70
CA GLU A 645 20.91 7.18 21.30
C GLU A 645 22.15 8.04 21.61
N GLY A 646 22.56 8.85 20.64
CA GLY A 646 23.82 9.59 20.68
C GLY A 646 25.07 8.76 20.39
N GLY A 647 24.93 7.45 20.11
CA GLY A 647 26.01 6.58 19.68
C GLY A 647 26.48 6.83 18.24
N GLN A 648 27.61 6.22 17.88
CA GLN A 648 28.16 6.32 16.53
C GLN A 648 27.29 5.52 15.55
N ARG A 649 26.79 6.19 14.50
CA ARG A 649 26.05 5.56 13.40
C ARG A 649 26.99 5.22 12.24
N ARG A 650 26.76 4.08 11.59
CA ARG A 650 27.40 3.73 10.31
C ARG A 650 26.57 2.71 9.54
N TYR A 651 26.68 2.74 8.23
CA TYR A 651 26.19 1.66 7.37
C TYR A 651 27.01 0.40 7.58
N LEU A 652 26.37 -0.76 7.45
CA LEU A 652 27.02 -2.06 7.54
C LEU A 652 26.78 -2.87 6.28
N PRO A 653 27.78 -3.63 5.82
CA PRO A 653 27.53 -4.67 4.84
C PRO A 653 26.65 -5.74 5.47
N PHE A 654 25.77 -6.32 4.67
CA PHE A 654 24.81 -7.33 5.13
C PHE A 654 24.61 -8.37 4.02
N SER A 655 24.00 -9.49 4.37
CA SER A 655 23.58 -10.50 3.41
C SER A 655 22.09 -10.73 3.54
N ILE A 656 21.44 -10.93 2.39
CA ILE A 656 20.08 -11.48 2.35
C ILE A 656 20.06 -12.72 1.46
N ASP A 657 19.54 -13.83 1.98
CA ASP A 657 19.43 -15.11 1.26
C ASP A 657 20.78 -15.55 0.67
N GLY A 658 21.85 -15.33 1.45
CA GLY A 658 23.24 -15.61 1.05
C GLY A 658 23.87 -14.60 0.08
N LYS A 659 23.09 -13.66 -0.47
CA LYS A 659 23.62 -12.59 -1.32
C LYS A 659 24.15 -11.43 -0.48
N TYR A 660 25.45 -11.17 -0.61
CA TYR A 660 26.15 -10.09 0.07
C TYR A 660 25.94 -8.72 -0.59
N TYR A 661 25.78 -7.70 0.23
CA TYR A 661 25.65 -6.29 -0.15
C TYR A 661 26.69 -5.47 0.60
N SER A 662 27.56 -4.77 -0.14
CA SER A 662 28.56 -3.86 0.41
C SER A 662 27.98 -2.48 0.72
N THR A 663 28.75 -1.67 1.45
CA THR A 663 28.42 -0.26 1.73
C THR A 663 29.29 0.69 0.95
N GLU A 664 28.77 1.88 0.66
CA GLU A 664 29.55 2.97 0.06
C GLU A 664 30.48 3.65 1.08
N ALA A 665 31.72 3.93 0.68
CA ALA A 665 32.73 4.54 1.55
C ALA A 665 32.45 6.02 1.90
N ASP A 666 31.74 6.73 1.03
CA ASP A 666 31.32 8.13 1.22
C ASP A 666 29.98 8.27 1.99
N GLY A 667 29.39 7.14 2.39
CA GLY A 667 28.10 7.07 3.05
C GLY A 667 26.92 7.33 2.12
N SER A 668 27.09 7.28 0.79
CA SER A 668 26.00 7.39 -0.19
C SER A 668 25.22 6.08 -0.39
N ASP A 669 25.26 5.17 0.59
CA ASP A 669 24.63 3.85 0.50
C ASP A 669 23.13 3.94 0.22
N VAL A 670 22.45 4.97 0.74
CA VAL A 670 21.03 5.24 0.44
C VAL A 670 20.78 5.42 -1.07
N LEU A 671 21.64 6.17 -1.77
CA LEU A 671 21.50 6.41 -3.21
C LEU A 671 21.77 5.14 -4.01
N THR A 672 22.80 4.40 -3.62
CA THR A 672 23.13 3.13 -4.28
C THR A 672 22.04 2.09 -4.04
N ALA A 673 21.55 1.94 -2.80
CA ALA A 673 20.47 1.03 -2.47
C ALA A 673 19.19 1.34 -3.24
N ASN A 674 18.86 2.62 -3.38
CA ASN A 674 17.73 3.07 -4.19
C ASN A 674 17.88 2.70 -5.67
N ARG A 675 19.04 3.01 -6.27
CA ARG A 675 19.36 2.68 -7.66
C ARG A 675 19.28 1.18 -7.94
N GLU A 676 19.77 0.39 -7.00
CA GLU A 676 19.85 -1.08 -7.10
C GLU A 676 18.59 -1.79 -6.62
N LYS A 677 17.59 -1.05 -6.14
CA LYS A 677 16.34 -1.57 -5.55
C LYS A 677 16.60 -2.65 -4.49
N ARG A 678 17.51 -2.37 -3.56
CA ARG A 678 17.87 -3.25 -2.43
C ARG A 678 17.63 -2.57 -1.10
N GLY A 679 17.76 -3.32 -0.01
CA GLY A 679 17.75 -2.79 1.36
C GLY A 679 19.02 -2.04 1.77
N ILE A 680 18.96 -1.43 2.94
CA ILE A 680 20.08 -0.83 3.69
C ILE A 680 20.17 -1.46 5.08
N CYS A 681 21.38 -1.51 5.62
CA CYS A 681 21.61 -1.87 7.02
C CYS A 681 22.47 -0.79 7.70
N GLN A 682 22.02 -0.31 8.84
CA GLN A 682 22.79 0.58 9.71
C GLN A 682 22.93 -0.02 11.11
N VAL A 683 23.99 0.40 11.79
CA VAL A 683 24.14 0.20 13.22
C VAL A 683 24.36 1.51 13.92
N ARG A 684 23.84 1.61 15.14
CA ARG A 684 24.20 2.64 16.11
C ARG A 684 24.85 1.99 17.31
N VAL A 685 26.07 2.38 17.67
CA VAL A 685 26.85 1.78 18.76
C VAL A 685 27.13 2.81 19.85
N LYS A 686 26.87 2.43 21.11
CA LYS A 686 27.17 3.24 22.30
C LYS A 686 27.63 2.34 23.43
N GLY A 687 28.88 2.48 23.86
CA GLY A 687 29.47 1.57 24.84
C GLY A 687 29.43 0.12 24.35
N ASN A 688 28.96 -0.81 25.18
CA ASN A 688 28.82 -2.24 24.83
C ASN A 688 27.45 -2.60 24.23
N GLN A 689 26.69 -1.61 23.76
CA GLN A 689 25.37 -1.81 23.17
C GLN A 689 25.38 -1.35 21.72
N ALA A 690 24.68 -2.11 20.88
CA ALA A 690 24.41 -1.73 19.50
C ALA A 690 22.93 -1.94 19.16
N THR A 691 22.40 -1.07 18.31
CA THR A 691 21.08 -1.20 17.72
C THR A 691 21.27 -1.32 16.22
N VAL A 692 20.83 -2.44 15.66
CA VAL A 692 20.84 -2.73 14.23
C VAL A 692 19.50 -2.32 13.65
N PHE A 693 19.55 -1.63 12.52
CA PHE A 693 18.40 -1.24 11.73
C PHE A 693 18.57 -1.80 10.32
N PHE A 694 17.57 -2.54 9.84
CA PHE A 694 17.46 -2.99 8.47
C PHE A 694 16.15 -2.49 7.85
N LEU A 695 16.21 -2.03 6.61
CA LEU A 695 15.04 -1.61 5.85
C LEU A 695 15.24 -1.94 4.37
N ASP A 696 14.28 -2.65 3.78
CA ASP A 696 14.22 -2.90 2.35
C ASP A 696 12.84 -2.50 1.83
N PRO A 697 12.65 -1.23 1.42
CA PRO A 697 11.33 -0.76 1.05
C PRO A 697 10.92 -1.27 -0.35
N TYR A 698 11.80 -2.02 -1.03
CA TYR A 698 11.54 -2.74 -2.27
C TYR A 698 11.25 -4.24 -2.07
N ALA A 699 11.38 -4.76 -0.84
CA ALA A 699 11.12 -6.16 -0.57
C ALA A 699 9.66 -6.54 -0.89
N GLY A 700 9.49 -7.77 -1.36
CA GLY A 700 8.18 -8.40 -1.47
C GLY A 700 7.66 -8.87 -0.10
N LEU A 701 6.49 -9.50 -0.10
CA LEU A 701 5.84 -10.02 1.09
C LEU A 701 6.31 -11.45 1.42
N GLU A 702 7.63 -11.62 1.54
CA GLU A 702 8.27 -12.89 1.84
C GLU A 702 9.28 -12.77 2.99
N TRP A 703 9.45 -13.86 3.73
CA TRP A 703 10.50 -14.01 4.73
C TRP A 703 11.83 -14.24 4.04
N ARG A 704 12.86 -13.51 4.47
CA ARG A 704 14.22 -13.60 3.90
C ARG A 704 15.25 -13.75 5.01
N ASN A 705 16.27 -14.57 4.76
CA ASN A 705 17.34 -14.82 5.73
C ASN A 705 18.31 -13.65 5.73
N PHE A 706 18.43 -12.97 6.87
CA PHE A 706 19.30 -11.82 7.07
C PHE A 706 20.55 -12.18 7.86
N SER A 707 21.70 -11.63 7.48
CA SER A 707 22.88 -11.63 8.33
C SER A 707 23.70 -10.34 8.23
N VAL A 708 24.37 -9.99 9.33
CA VAL A 708 25.22 -8.80 9.44
C VAL A 708 26.39 -9.07 10.39
N SER A 709 27.57 -8.54 10.09
CA SER A 709 28.74 -8.68 10.97
C SER A 709 29.08 -7.39 11.69
N ILE A 710 29.19 -7.47 13.02
CA ILE A 710 29.43 -6.32 13.91
C ILE A 710 30.50 -6.72 14.93
N GLY A 711 31.60 -5.98 15.00
CA GLY A 711 32.70 -6.30 15.93
C GLY A 711 33.36 -7.66 15.69
N GLY A 712 33.29 -8.20 14.46
CA GLY A 712 33.81 -9.53 14.13
C GLY A 712 32.87 -10.70 14.46
N LYS A 713 31.74 -10.45 15.14
CA LYS A 713 30.67 -11.41 15.32
C LYS A 713 29.63 -11.28 14.19
N THR A 714 29.16 -12.40 13.66
CA THR A 714 28.06 -12.42 12.68
C THR A 714 26.75 -12.72 13.39
N PHE A 715 25.79 -11.85 13.20
CA PHE A 715 24.43 -11.97 13.71
C PHE A 715 23.50 -12.37 12.56
N THR A 716 22.57 -13.27 12.83
CA THR A 716 21.60 -13.78 11.85
C THR A 716 20.17 -13.61 12.36
N GLY A 717 19.22 -13.44 11.45
CA GLY A 717 17.79 -13.35 11.74
C GLY A 717 16.97 -13.52 10.47
N LYS A 718 15.64 -13.38 10.58
CA LYS A 718 14.75 -13.32 9.41
C LYS A 718 14.10 -11.95 9.30
N VAL A 719 14.00 -11.41 8.10
CA VAL A 719 13.35 -10.11 7.85
C VAL A 719 12.19 -10.32 6.89
N PHE A 720 11.16 -9.48 7.01
CA PHE A 720 9.93 -9.58 6.22
C PHE A 720 9.48 -8.22 5.70
N GLY A 721 9.13 -8.18 4.41
CA GLY A 721 8.42 -7.05 3.83
C GLY A 721 9.19 -5.74 3.87
N LYS A 722 8.43 -4.66 3.68
CA LYS A 722 8.95 -3.30 3.47
C LYS A 722 9.21 -2.49 4.74
N ARG A 723 9.10 -3.12 5.91
CA ARG A 723 9.08 -2.44 7.21
C ARG A 723 10.49 -2.27 7.78
N PRO A 724 10.69 -1.31 8.70
CA PRO A 724 11.91 -1.24 9.48
C PRO A 724 11.99 -2.46 10.42
N HIS A 725 13.11 -3.16 10.36
CA HIS A 725 13.49 -4.22 11.29
C HIS A 725 14.56 -3.66 12.23
N VAL A 726 14.32 -3.73 13.54
CA VAL A 726 15.23 -3.15 14.53
C VAL A 726 15.55 -4.19 15.59
N ALA A 727 16.83 -4.35 15.93
CA ALA A 727 17.27 -5.28 16.96
C ALA A 727 18.30 -4.61 17.87
N ASN A 728 18.18 -4.85 19.18
CA ASN A 728 19.20 -4.46 20.15
C ASN A 728 20.11 -5.64 20.44
N ILE A 729 21.42 -5.41 20.43
CA ILE A 729 22.46 -6.42 20.68
C ILE A 729 23.47 -5.91 21.71
N ALA A 730 23.98 -6.83 22.52
CA ALA A 730 25.19 -6.62 23.29
C ALA A 730 26.40 -7.02 22.43
N LEU A 731 27.43 -6.17 22.41
CA LEU A 731 28.66 -6.42 21.64
C LEU A 731 29.69 -7.25 22.41
#